data_AF-A0A943KDR6-F1
#
_entry.id   AF-A0A943KDR6-F1
#
_cell.length_a   1.000
_cell.length_b   1.000
_cell.length_c   1.000
_cell.angle_alpha   90.00
_cell.angle_beta   90.00
_cell.angle_gamma   90.00
#
_symmetry.space_group_name_H-M   'P 1'
#
loop_
_entity.id
_entity.type
_entity.pdbx_description
1 polymer ?
#
loop_
_entity_poly.entity_id
_entity_poly.type
_entity_poly.pdbx_seq_one_letter_code
_entity_poly.pdbx_strand_id
1 'polypeptide(L)'
;MRKDPEKRQMGKEKRKKRLTAIVSICVSVAIVIASIAGTIAYTMTNQLPQDEKQLSEREREVLLKTFTPVSSGKKKPLKRVIDNTHPLNLVNFYGDEPLVTLWNSIPENQQPYTVLLLIPSHTLLPGSDEALAWLEKTADECEENQIPYAIQNINGEYQMEERIPIAWLEERFASRHSYFYGLNAAELYNGVIWRGEVESNNSQYIIDCINLAAKYGAFFFWTDTNMNYDNGMILEWFEKNEAFYSAFKNNAENIVLMNKESYGNPSSYSVMQGLWLAGLVGNWGVASDWWHWQVDGDKKSLFGEYDRYVDDEWDLILSYPENMYVQSMMLVMSCGGTCFKAEAPNFSTSNGGKPIAGFQYGIAPLFDAILSGEITIPTREDVLKETPAAVLGRANYPDFNYNLKESNLYPSTGRYRILPLLPSNLRDAERELFSQNGILLIDQKKDQAYYDNLFPEQAQGDTYAMRTKDQWYFINNLENTKGERTAAMTPIYSNASTFSITAQEHTSAIVTEKEDRLSFYLSNYRTDKGEMIKAVTPETRKEKSWVQICGDYMTLDENGNPIGIDDSQTRETTITVTGTFNGGAPKLILRSDMEGGAQTRPFTHTTKWDPDTQTLTVVVRHNGVVKLDILLDQADHDLTLNERKPLDADETSIASSLSTTALQKTVDSCIIDAGRQYIDTSYLTFQSALERAKVILSQGASSQQEVDDAQHALESAYRGLVPVSEYVSLLREVISMDLTGYSQDAIDKLWLSFDALLREVLSNQVYVAGRSNELQYKSVYRDREFQKKEKQQALEEKYAALRQARNGLLDTKTF
;
A
#
# COMPACT_ATOMS: atom_id res chain seq x y z
N MET A 1 -18.94 -10.97 82.21
CA MET A 1 -18.64 -10.92 80.77
C MET A 1 -19.29 -9.69 80.14
N ARG A 2 -18.69 -8.50 80.28
CA ARG A 2 -19.15 -7.27 79.60
C ARG A 2 -18.39 -7.16 78.29
N LYS A 3 -19.10 -7.27 77.16
CA LYS A 3 -18.51 -7.04 75.83
C LYS A 3 -18.14 -5.57 75.70
N ASP A 4 -16.89 -5.36 75.36
CA ASP A 4 -16.21 -4.07 75.23
C ASP A 4 -16.91 -3.12 74.23
N PRO A 5 -17.37 -1.93 74.67
CA PRO A 5 -18.08 -0.96 73.82
C PRO A 5 -17.24 -0.47 72.63
N GLU A 6 -15.92 -0.42 72.76
CA GLU A 6 -15.01 0.12 71.73
C GLU A 6 -14.95 -0.76 70.47
N LYS A 7 -15.05 -2.09 70.61
CA LYS A 7 -15.08 -3.01 69.45
C LYS A 7 -16.37 -2.88 68.62
N ARG A 8 -17.48 -2.44 69.22
CA ARG A 8 -18.77 -2.25 68.53
C ARG A 8 -18.79 -0.94 67.72
N GLN A 9 -18.05 0.07 68.17
CA GLN A 9 -17.95 1.38 67.52
C GLN A 9 -16.96 1.33 66.34
N MET A 10 -15.78 0.69 66.50
CA MET A 10 -14.86 0.42 65.39
C MET A 10 -15.47 -0.48 64.30
N GLY A 11 -16.26 -1.49 64.69
CA GLY A 11 -16.95 -2.36 63.72
C GLY A 11 -18.01 -1.63 62.88
N LYS A 12 -18.70 -0.64 63.46
CA LYS A 12 -19.69 0.19 62.75
C LYS A 12 -19.03 1.20 61.81
N GLU A 13 -17.92 1.82 62.21
CA GLU A 13 -17.16 2.73 61.32
C GLU A 13 -16.52 2.01 60.14
N LYS A 14 -15.95 0.81 60.35
CA LYS A 14 -15.35 0.00 59.27
C LYS A 14 -16.39 -0.45 58.25
N ARG A 15 -17.61 -0.78 58.71
CA ARG A 15 -18.74 -1.14 57.84
C ARG A 15 -19.29 0.07 57.08
N LYS A 16 -19.35 1.25 57.73
CA LYS A 16 -19.76 2.51 57.10
C LYS A 16 -18.77 2.93 56.02
N LYS A 17 -17.46 2.89 56.29
CA LYS A 17 -16.40 3.16 55.29
C LYS A 17 -16.41 2.19 54.10
N ARG A 18 -16.62 0.89 54.33
CA ARG A 18 -16.78 -0.09 53.23
C ARG A 18 -18.04 0.16 52.39
N LEU A 19 -19.17 0.50 53.03
CA LEU A 19 -20.41 0.79 52.32
C LEU A 19 -20.29 2.08 51.49
N THR A 20 -19.65 3.12 52.03
CA THR A 20 -19.38 4.37 51.30
C THR A 20 -18.44 4.13 50.12
N ALA A 21 -17.41 3.28 50.26
CA ALA A 21 -16.52 2.91 49.15
C ALA A 21 -17.25 2.14 48.05
N ILE A 22 -18.10 1.16 48.40
CA ILE A 22 -18.89 0.40 47.42
C ILE A 22 -19.90 1.29 46.70
N VAL A 23 -20.61 2.17 47.43
CA VAL A 23 -21.53 3.13 46.82
C VAL A 23 -20.79 4.12 45.92
N SER A 24 -19.61 4.58 46.31
CA SER A 24 -18.79 5.46 45.46
C SER A 24 -18.33 4.75 44.19
N ILE A 25 -17.93 3.47 44.26
CA ILE A 25 -17.57 2.67 43.08
C ILE A 25 -18.79 2.44 42.19
N CYS A 26 -19.94 2.08 42.75
CA CYS A 26 -21.17 1.89 41.96
C CYS A 26 -21.65 3.19 41.32
N VAL A 27 -21.52 4.34 42.01
CA VAL A 27 -21.86 5.66 41.46
C VAL A 27 -20.86 6.09 40.39
N SER A 28 -19.56 5.82 40.57
CA SER A 28 -18.54 6.07 39.54
C SER A 28 -18.76 5.20 38.30
N VAL A 29 -19.07 3.90 38.47
CA VAL A 29 -19.41 3.00 37.37
C VAL A 29 -20.71 3.43 36.69
N ALA A 30 -21.74 3.84 37.45
CA ALA A 30 -22.99 4.34 36.89
C ALA A 30 -22.82 5.68 36.17
N ILE A 31 -21.96 6.58 36.65
CA ILE A 31 -21.64 7.86 35.98
C ILE A 31 -20.82 7.59 34.72
N VAL A 32 -19.87 6.66 34.73
CA VAL A 32 -19.11 6.24 33.54
C VAL A 32 -20.04 5.59 32.51
N ILE A 33 -20.93 4.69 32.94
CA ILE A 33 -21.94 4.09 32.05
C ILE A 33 -22.91 5.14 31.52
N ALA A 34 -23.36 6.09 32.35
CA ALA A 34 -24.28 7.15 31.93
C ALA A 34 -23.61 8.22 31.05
N SER A 35 -22.31 8.47 31.21
CA SER A 35 -21.54 9.36 30.34
C SER A 35 -21.17 8.67 29.03
N ILE A 36 -20.88 7.37 29.03
CA ILE A 36 -20.74 6.57 27.80
C ILE A 36 -22.09 6.50 27.07
N ALA A 37 -23.17 6.14 27.77
CA ALA A 37 -24.51 6.09 27.19
C ALA A 37 -25.01 7.47 26.72
N GLY A 38 -24.70 8.54 27.47
CA GLY A 38 -25.02 9.91 27.11
C GLY A 38 -24.22 10.42 25.91
N THR A 39 -22.94 10.04 25.80
CA THR A 39 -22.11 10.35 24.64
C THR A 39 -22.59 9.56 23.42
N ILE A 40 -22.88 8.27 23.56
CA ILE A 40 -23.46 7.43 22.48
C ILE A 40 -24.80 8.00 22.03
N ALA A 41 -25.72 8.32 22.95
CA ALA A 41 -27.01 8.90 22.63
C ALA A 41 -26.91 10.28 21.96
N TYR A 42 -25.94 11.11 22.37
CA TYR A 42 -25.65 12.40 21.75
C TYR A 42 -25.04 12.24 20.34
N THR A 43 -24.16 11.25 20.14
CA THR A 43 -23.56 10.93 18.83
C THR A 43 -24.62 10.39 17.86
N MET A 44 -25.48 9.50 18.35
CA MET A 44 -26.57 8.91 17.55
C MET A 44 -27.66 9.91 17.16
N THR A 45 -27.90 10.97 17.95
CA THR A 45 -28.93 11.97 17.63
C THR A 45 -28.42 13.23 16.93
N ASN A 46 -27.15 13.63 17.13
CA ASN A 46 -26.62 14.89 16.57
C ASN A 46 -25.53 14.74 15.51
N GLN A 47 -24.95 13.54 15.29
CA GLN A 47 -23.94 13.33 14.25
C GLN A 47 -24.43 12.49 13.08
N LEU A 48 -25.40 11.60 13.26
CA LEU A 48 -25.90 10.79 12.14
C LEU A 48 -26.82 11.63 11.23
N PRO A 49 -26.57 11.66 9.90
CA PRO A 49 -27.49 12.25 8.95
C PRO A 49 -28.87 11.65 9.13
N GLN A 50 -29.87 12.52 9.25
CA GLN A 50 -31.25 12.10 9.51
C GLN A 50 -31.93 11.53 8.25
N ASP A 51 -31.39 11.78 7.06
CA ASP A 51 -31.98 11.40 5.78
C ASP A 51 -30.99 10.56 4.96
N GLU A 52 -31.26 9.26 4.88
CA GLU A 52 -30.50 8.34 4.03
C GLU A 52 -30.89 8.54 2.56
N LYS A 53 -29.89 8.83 1.70
CA LYS A 53 -30.16 9.03 0.27
C LYS A 53 -30.47 7.71 -0.43
N GLN A 54 -31.46 7.75 -1.31
CA GLN A 54 -31.87 6.63 -2.13
C GLN A 54 -30.83 6.32 -3.21
N LEU A 55 -30.56 5.04 -3.47
CA LEU A 55 -29.71 4.59 -4.58
C LEU A 55 -30.41 4.80 -5.93
N SER A 56 -29.64 4.97 -7.00
CA SER A 56 -30.19 4.91 -8.36
C SER A 56 -30.63 3.48 -8.71
N GLU A 57 -31.46 3.32 -9.74
CA GLU A 57 -31.82 1.99 -10.27
C GLU A 57 -30.57 1.21 -10.68
N ARG A 58 -29.63 1.90 -11.35
CA ARG A 58 -28.38 1.32 -11.83
C ARG A 58 -27.47 0.89 -10.68
N GLU A 59 -27.32 1.72 -9.65
CA GLU A 59 -26.55 1.38 -8.45
C GLU A 59 -27.10 0.11 -7.78
N ARG A 60 -28.42 -0.03 -7.66
CA ARG A 60 -29.06 -1.26 -7.12
C ARG A 60 -28.75 -2.49 -7.98
N GLU A 61 -28.89 -2.37 -9.29
CA GLU A 61 -28.62 -3.48 -10.23
C GLU A 61 -27.18 -3.95 -10.13
N VAL A 62 -26.23 -3.02 -10.10
CA VAL A 62 -24.80 -3.33 -9.94
C VAL A 62 -24.57 -3.96 -8.58
N LEU A 63 -25.01 -3.35 -7.48
CA LEU A 63 -24.77 -3.87 -6.12
C LEU A 63 -25.37 -5.27 -5.89
N LEU A 64 -26.50 -5.59 -6.50
CA LEU A 64 -27.07 -6.95 -6.44
C LEU A 64 -26.18 -8.01 -7.11
N LYS A 65 -25.26 -7.63 -7.99
CA LYS A 65 -24.27 -8.54 -8.56
C LYS A 65 -23.26 -9.04 -7.53
N THR A 66 -23.15 -8.42 -6.35
CA THR A 66 -22.38 -8.97 -5.20
C THR A 66 -22.82 -10.38 -4.86
N PHE A 67 -24.11 -10.65 -5.04
CA PHE A 67 -24.73 -11.94 -4.76
C PHE A 67 -24.76 -12.85 -6.00
N THR A 68 -24.00 -12.55 -7.05
CA THR A 68 -23.88 -13.45 -8.20
C THR A 68 -22.64 -14.32 -8.01
N PRO A 69 -22.79 -15.66 -7.94
CA PRO A 69 -21.63 -16.54 -7.77
C PRO A 69 -20.63 -16.35 -8.90
N VAL A 70 -19.35 -16.17 -8.52
CA VAL A 70 -18.23 -16.12 -9.46
C VAL A 70 -17.43 -17.41 -9.36
N SER A 71 -17.08 -18.00 -10.51
CA SER A 71 -16.21 -19.17 -10.54
C SER A 71 -14.75 -18.73 -10.46
N SER A 72 -13.93 -19.40 -9.65
CA SER A 72 -12.48 -19.20 -9.65
C SER A 72 -11.81 -19.52 -11.00
N GLY A 73 -12.44 -20.33 -11.86
CA GLY A 73 -11.97 -20.63 -13.22
C GLY A 73 -10.59 -21.31 -13.26
N LYS A 74 -10.06 -21.57 -14.46
CA LYS A 74 -8.65 -21.94 -14.62
C LYS A 74 -7.82 -20.67 -14.79
N LYS A 75 -6.67 -20.61 -14.13
CA LYS A 75 -5.72 -19.50 -14.30
C LYS A 75 -5.24 -19.44 -15.74
N LYS A 76 -5.21 -18.23 -16.31
CA LYS A 76 -4.61 -17.97 -17.62
C LYS A 76 -3.16 -17.51 -17.45
N PRO A 77 -2.32 -17.68 -18.49
CA PRO A 77 -0.98 -17.08 -18.50
C PRO A 77 -1.06 -15.56 -18.25
N LEU A 78 -0.05 -14.99 -17.60
CA LEU A 78 0.04 -13.57 -17.35
C LEU A 78 -0.04 -12.77 -18.66
N LYS A 79 -0.80 -11.68 -18.66
CA LYS A 79 -0.94 -10.75 -19.79
C LYS A 79 0.35 -10.03 -20.13
N ARG A 80 1.25 -9.91 -19.15
CA ARG A 80 2.61 -9.40 -19.33
C ARG A 80 3.56 -10.05 -18.33
N VAL A 81 4.84 -9.96 -18.63
CA VAL A 81 5.89 -10.20 -17.65
C VAL A 81 6.11 -8.93 -16.84
N ILE A 82 6.34 -9.10 -15.54
CA ILE A 82 6.84 -8.06 -14.64
C ILE A 82 8.04 -8.67 -13.92
N ASP A 83 9.22 -8.14 -14.19
CA ASP A 83 10.49 -8.55 -13.60
C ASP A 83 11.51 -7.42 -13.68
N ASN A 84 12.78 -7.71 -13.38
CA ASN A 84 13.85 -6.71 -13.36
C ASN A 84 14.25 -6.13 -14.72
N THR A 85 13.84 -6.79 -15.82
CA THR A 85 14.02 -6.32 -17.22
C THR A 85 12.72 -5.82 -17.84
N HIS A 86 11.59 -6.11 -17.20
CA HIS A 86 10.25 -5.66 -17.58
C HIS A 86 9.57 -4.93 -16.42
N PRO A 87 10.11 -3.80 -15.95
CA PRO A 87 9.50 -3.05 -14.85
C PRO A 87 8.09 -2.59 -15.19
N LEU A 88 7.30 -2.27 -14.18
CA LEU A 88 5.97 -1.72 -14.32
C LEU A 88 5.95 -0.25 -13.92
N ASN A 89 5.43 0.60 -14.80
CA ASN A 89 4.94 1.93 -14.46
C ASN A 89 3.41 1.88 -14.34
N LEU A 90 2.85 2.12 -13.16
CA LEU A 90 1.41 2.18 -12.93
C LEU A 90 1.01 3.67 -12.80
N VAL A 91 0.31 4.19 -13.81
CA VAL A 91 0.00 5.62 -13.92
C VAL A 91 -1.47 5.86 -13.59
N ASN A 92 -1.76 6.69 -12.59
CA ASN A 92 -3.14 7.05 -12.25
C ASN A 92 -3.82 7.81 -13.39
N PHE A 93 -5.11 7.57 -13.56
CA PHE A 93 -5.98 8.32 -14.43
C PHE A 93 -7.28 8.67 -13.71
N TYR A 94 -7.47 9.96 -13.44
CA TYR A 94 -8.66 10.53 -12.79
C TYR A 94 -9.61 11.23 -13.79
N GLY A 95 -9.21 11.37 -15.06
CA GLY A 95 -9.98 12.10 -16.08
C GLY A 95 -9.70 13.60 -16.14
N ASP A 96 -8.64 14.09 -15.47
CA ASP A 96 -8.22 15.50 -15.47
C ASP A 96 -7.69 16.00 -16.83
N GLU A 97 -7.31 15.07 -17.71
CA GLU A 97 -6.95 15.32 -19.11
C GLU A 97 -7.47 14.18 -20.01
N PRO A 98 -7.57 14.36 -21.33
CA PRO A 98 -8.06 13.29 -22.22
C PRO A 98 -7.16 12.05 -22.15
N LEU A 99 -7.77 10.86 -22.14
CA LEU A 99 -7.09 9.57 -21.97
C LEU A 99 -5.92 9.37 -22.95
N VAL A 100 -6.20 9.51 -24.26
CA VAL A 100 -5.19 9.32 -25.32
C VAL A 100 -4.12 10.42 -25.25
N THR A 101 -4.46 11.61 -24.75
CA THR A 101 -3.51 12.71 -24.56
C THR A 101 -2.49 12.38 -23.46
N LEU A 102 -2.93 11.85 -22.31
CA LEU A 102 -2.03 11.33 -21.28
C LEU A 102 -1.19 10.16 -21.81
N TRP A 103 -1.82 9.19 -22.48
CA TRP A 103 -1.08 8.02 -23.00
C TRP A 103 0.06 8.42 -23.94
N ASN A 104 -0.20 9.38 -24.83
CA ASN A 104 0.79 9.88 -25.79
C ASN A 104 1.86 10.78 -25.17
N SER A 105 1.67 11.25 -23.93
CA SER A 105 2.70 12.01 -23.21
C SER A 105 3.79 11.10 -22.63
N ILE A 106 3.49 9.81 -22.43
CA ILE A 106 4.44 8.79 -22.00
C ILE A 106 5.33 8.40 -23.21
N PRO A 107 6.67 8.40 -23.07
CA PRO A 107 7.58 8.02 -24.15
C PRO A 107 7.24 6.66 -24.76
N GLU A 108 7.32 6.55 -26.10
CA GLU A 108 6.92 5.33 -26.83
C GLU A 108 7.66 4.07 -26.35
N ASN A 109 8.91 4.18 -25.93
CA ASN A 109 9.69 3.06 -25.40
C ASN A 109 9.26 2.64 -23.98
N GLN A 110 8.55 3.50 -23.24
CA GLN A 110 8.05 3.25 -21.88
C GLN A 110 6.59 2.76 -21.87
N GLN A 111 5.82 3.05 -22.93
CA GLN A 111 4.43 2.61 -23.08
C GLN A 111 4.24 1.08 -22.90
N PRO A 112 5.08 0.18 -23.47
CA PRO A 112 4.95 -1.27 -23.24
C PRO A 112 5.10 -1.70 -21.78
N TYR A 113 5.70 -0.85 -20.95
CA TYR A 113 5.94 -1.09 -19.54
C TYR A 113 4.90 -0.39 -18.65
N THR A 114 3.93 0.31 -19.24
CA THR A 114 2.96 1.13 -18.53
C THR A 114 1.55 0.51 -18.52
N VAL A 115 0.85 0.65 -17.39
CA VAL A 115 -0.59 0.35 -17.24
C VAL A 115 -1.26 1.59 -16.67
N LEU A 116 -2.38 2.03 -17.26
CA LEU A 116 -3.19 3.10 -16.70
C LEU A 116 -4.10 2.55 -15.59
N LEU A 117 -4.05 3.15 -14.41
CA LEU A 117 -4.95 2.85 -13.31
C LEU A 117 -6.14 3.82 -13.34
N LEU A 118 -7.30 3.34 -13.76
CA LEU A 118 -8.54 4.12 -13.77
C LEU A 118 -9.05 4.28 -12.34
N ILE A 119 -9.15 5.52 -11.88
CA ILE A 119 -9.61 5.88 -10.53
C ILE A 119 -10.92 6.66 -10.64
N PRO A 120 -12.08 5.98 -10.53
CA PRO A 120 -13.37 6.61 -10.79
C PRO A 120 -13.94 7.36 -9.57
N SER A 121 -13.18 7.53 -8.48
CA SER A 121 -13.70 8.01 -7.19
C SER A 121 -14.87 7.13 -6.71
N HIS A 122 -15.90 7.67 -6.07
CA HIS A 122 -17.07 6.93 -5.59
C HIS A 122 -18.00 6.57 -6.76
N THR A 123 -18.23 5.28 -7.00
CA THR A 123 -19.04 4.79 -8.15
C THR A 123 -20.42 4.27 -7.78
N LEU A 124 -20.66 3.99 -6.49
CA LEU A 124 -21.85 3.27 -6.03
C LEU A 124 -22.51 3.92 -4.79
N LEU A 125 -22.14 5.16 -4.45
CA LEU A 125 -22.89 5.99 -3.51
C LEU A 125 -24.04 6.70 -4.20
N PRO A 126 -25.13 7.04 -3.48
CA PRO A 126 -26.23 7.83 -4.03
C PRO A 126 -25.75 9.07 -4.81
N GLY A 127 -26.03 9.08 -6.12
CA GLY A 127 -25.66 10.16 -7.03
C GLY A 127 -24.33 9.95 -7.77
N SER A 128 -23.80 8.72 -7.78
CA SER A 128 -22.52 8.38 -8.40
C SER A 128 -22.66 7.81 -9.83
N ASP A 129 -23.86 7.88 -10.42
CA ASP A 129 -24.13 7.36 -11.77
C ASP A 129 -23.16 7.89 -12.83
N GLU A 130 -22.73 9.16 -12.71
CA GLU A 130 -21.76 9.78 -13.62
C GLU A 130 -20.37 9.15 -13.48
N ALA A 131 -19.92 8.87 -12.26
CA ALA A 131 -18.64 8.21 -12.00
C ALA A 131 -18.63 6.75 -12.52
N LEU A 132 -19.73 6.03 -12.32
CA LEU A 132 -19.90 4.67 -12.86
C LEU A 132 -19.90 4.68 -14.40
N ALA A 133 -20.64 5.62 -15.02
CA ALA A 133 -20.65 5.78 -16.48
C ALA A 133 -19.29 6.22 -17.02
N TRP A 134 -18.56 7.06 -16.28
CA TRP A 134 -17.20 7.47 -16.61
C TRP A 134 -16.25 6.28 -16.63
N LEU A 135 -16.31 5.38 -15.62
CA LEU A 135 -15.49 4.18 -15.56
C LEU A 135 -15.70 3.30 -16.80
N GLU A 136 -16.97 3.05 -17.14
CA GLU A 136 -17.32 2.24 -18.30
C GLU A 136 -16.82 2.85 -19.61
N LYS A 137 -17.11 4.13 -19.84
CA LYS A 137 -16.71 4.83 -21.05
C LYS A 137 -15.20 4.87 -21.20
N THR A 138 -14.49 5.15 -20.11
CA THR A 138 -13.02 5.26 -20.10
C THR A 138 -12.37 3.90 -20.35
N ALA A 139 -12.89 2.83 -19.74
CA ALA A 139 -12.41 1.48 -19.99
C ALA A 139 -12.68 1.00 -21.43
N ASP A 140 -13.82 1.39 -22.02
CA ASP A 140 -14.10 1.14 -23.44
C ASP A 140 -13.12 1.93 -24.33
N GLU A 141 -12.83 3.19 -24.01
CA GLU A 141 -11.85 4.00 -24.72
C GLU A 141 -10.42 3.41 -24.62
N CYS A 142 -10.04 2.85 -23.46
CA CYS A 142 -8.80 2.09 -23.32
C CYS A 142 -8.77 0.87 -24.25
N GLU A 143 -9.85 0.09 -24.31
CA GLU A 143 -9.95 -1.09 -25.18
C GLU A 143 -9.87 -0.71 -26.67
N GLU A 144 -10.60 0.34 -27.08
CA GLU A 144 -10.60 0.86 -28.46
C GLU A 144 -9.22 1.34 -28.89
N ASN A 145 -8.46 1.96 -27.98
CA ASN A 145 -7.11 2.49 -28.23
C ASN A 145 -5.99 1.53 -27.86
N GLN A 146 -6.30 0.29 -27.47
CA GLN A 146 -5.30 -0.73 -27.12
C GLN A 146 -4.40 -0.35 -25.94
N ILE A 147 -4.93 0.42 -24.99
CA ILE A 147 -4.21 0.92 -23.82
C ILE A 147 -4.41 -0.07 -22.65
N PRO A 148 -3.35 -0.70 -22.13
CA PRO A 148 -3.43 -1.55 -20.95
C PRO A 148 -3.95 -0.77 -19.74
N TYR A 149 -5.02 -1.25 -19.11
CA TYR A 149 -5.62 -0.56 -17.96
C TYR A 149 -6.00 -1.47 -16.81
N ALA A 150 -5.99 -0.93 -15.60
CA ALA A 150 -6.51 -1.54 -14.38
C ALA A 150 -7.56 -0.62 -13.75
N ILE A 151 -8.40 -1.17 -12.87
CA ILE A 151 -9.47 -0.42 -12.20
C ILE A 151 -9.20 -0.38 -10.70
N GLN A 152 -9.17 0.80 -10.09
CA GLN A 152 -9.27 0.90 -8.63
C GLN A 152 -10.70 0.56 -8.21
N ASN A 153 -10.88 -0.66 -7.72
CA ASN A 153 -12.19 -1.22 -7.40
C ASN A 153 -12.48 -1.18 -5.89
N ILE A 154 -11.50 -0.79 -5.07
CA ILE A 154 -11.67 -0.50 -3.66
C ILE A 154 -10.63 0.53 -3.19
N ASN A 155 -11.08 1.50 -2.42
CA ASN A 155 -10.23 2.35 -1.60
C ASN A 155 -10.66 2.22 -0.11
N GLY A 156 -9.78 2.48 0.85
CA GLY A 156 -10.15 2.63 2.25
C GLY A 156 -11.24 3.67 2.51
N GLU A 157 -11.50 4.59 1.60
CA GLU A 157 -12.64 5.50 1.71
C GLU A 157 -14.00 4.85 1.47
N TYR A 158 -14.03 3.76 0.71
CA TYR A 158 -15.28 3.15 0.26
C TYR A 158 -15.99 2.39 1.38
N GLN A 159 -17.30 2.61 1.49
CA GLN A 159 -18.18 1.82 2.33
C GLN A 159 -18.39 0.41 1.74
N MET A 160 -18.94 -0.51 2.52
CA MET A 160 -19.22 -1.88 2.03
C MET A 160 -20.20 -1.91 0.85
N GLU A 161 -21.14 -0.96 0.81
CA GLU A 161 -22.10 -0.70 -0.26
C GLU A 161 -21.52 0.11 -1.43
N GLU A 162 -20.21 0.35 -1.45
CA GLU A 162 -19.52 0.95 -2.58
C GLU A 162 -18.55 -0.01 -3.28
N ARG A 163 -18.36 -1.20 -2.72
CA ARG A 163 -17.50 -2.22 -3.29
C ARG A 163 -18.04 -2.65 -4.64
N ILE A 164 -17.26 -2.43 -5.70
CA ILE A 164 -17.68 -2.80 -7.05
C ILE A 164 -17.77 -4.33 -7.15
N PRO A 165 -18.92 -4.92 -7.45
CA PRO A 165 -19.06 -6.36 -7.34
C PRO A 165 -18.20 -7.14 -8.34
N ILE A 166 -17.54 -8.21 -7.88
CA ILE A 166 -16.63 -9.03 -8.70
C ILE A 166 -17.33 -9.60 -9.94
N ALA A 167 -18.58 -10.05 -9.81
CA ALA A 167 -19.36 -10.55 -10.94
C ALA A 167 -19.61 -9.47 -12.00
N TRP A 168 -19.83 -8.22 -11.57
CA TRP A 168 -20.01 -7.11 -12.48
C TRP A 168 -18.69 -6.71 -13.14
N LEU A 169 -17.58 -6.63 -12.39
CA LEU A 169 -16.24 -6.39 -12.95
C LEU A 169 -15.87 -7.44 -14.00
N GLU A 170 -16.19 -8.71 -13.73
CA GLU A 170 -15.99 -9.80 -14.67
C GLU A 170 -16.85 -9.64 -15.94
N GLU A 171 -18.16 -9.49 -15.77
CA GLU A 171 -19.12 -9.38 -16.87
C GLU A 171 -18.86 -8.15 -17.74
N ARG A 172 -18.56 -7.01 -17.12
CA ARG A 172 -18.44 -5.72 -17.82
C ARG A 172 -17.09 -5.50 -18.45
N PHE A 173 -16.01 -5.97 -17.81
CA PHE A 173 -14.64 -5.68 -18.25
C PHE A 173 -13.82 -6.94 -18.50
N ALA A 174 -13.53 -7.74 -17.49
CA ALA A 174 -12.51 -8.78 -17.60
C ALA A 174 -12.83 -9.84 -18.67
N SER A 175 -14.10 -10.18 -18.86
CA SER A 175 -14.55 -11.13 -19.88
C SER A 175 -14.67 -10.54 -21.29
N ARG A 176 -14.72 -9.20 -21.41
CA ARG A 176 -14.98 -8.48 -22.65
C ARG A 176 -13.75 -7.80 -23.25
N HIS A 177 -12.86 -7.28 -22.39
CA HIS A 177 -11.77 -6.40 -22.78
C HIS A 177 -10.44 -7.17 -22.80
N SER A 178 -9.73 -7.10 -23.93
CA SER A 178 -8.41 -7.68 -24.10
C SER A 178 -7.34 -6.90 -23.34
N TYR A 179 -7.54 -5.59 -23.14
CA TYR A 179 -6.63 -4.67 -22.47
C TYR A 179 -6.97 -4.41 -21.00
N PHE A 180 -7.90 -5.18 -20.42
CA PHE A 180 -8.07 -5.27 -18.97
C PHE A 180 -6.88 -6.01 -18.35
N TYR A 181 -6.00 -5.29 -17.65
CA TYR A 181 -4.77 -5.78 -17.03
C TYR A 181 -4.87 -5.96 -15.52
N GLY A 182 -5.93 -5.49 -14.87
CA GLY A 182 -6.07 -5.79 -13.45
C GLY A 182 -7.10 -5.00 -12.66
N LEU A 183 -7.05 -5.28 -11.37
CA LEU A 183 -7.81 -4.62 -10.32
C LEU A 183 -6.84 -4.02 -9.31
N ASN A 184 -7.28 -2.97 -8.62
CA ASN A 184 -6.49 -2.30 -7.60
C ASN A 184 -7.28 -2.05 -6.32
N ALA A 185 -6.64 -2.38 -5.20
CA ALA A 185 -6.99 -1.89 -3.89
C ALA A 185 -5.99 -0.81 -3.45
N ALA A 186 -6.47 0.27 -2.84
CA ALA A 186 -5.58 1.26 -2.24
C ALA A 186 -6.03 1.71 -0.85
N GLU A 187 -5.05 2.05 -0.01
CA GLU A 187 -5.24 2.82 1.23
C GLU A 187 -6.29 2.23 2.17
N LEU A 188 -6.42 0.90 2.22
CA LEU A 188 -7.45 0.23 3.02
C LEU A 188 -7.28 0.51 4.53
N TYR A 189 -6.09 0.96 4.94
CA TYR A 189 -5.84 1.47 6.28
C TYR A 189 -6.78 2.64 6.67
N ASN A 190 -7.21 3.49 5.74
CA ASN A 190 -8.12 4.61 6.03
C ASN A 190 -9.46 4.12 6.56
N GLY A 191 -9.98 3.04 5.97
CA GLY A 191 -11.23 2.44 6.40
C GLY A 191 -11.18 2.05 7.88
N VAL A 192 -10.09 1.42 8.33
CA VAL A 192 -9.95 1.00 9.73
C VAL A 192 -9.94 2.21 10.68
N ILE A 193 -9.29 3.31 10.30
CA ILE A 193 -9.26 4.54 11.10
C ILE A 193 -10.67 5.14 11.22
N TRP A 194 -11.41 5.17 10.11
CA TRP A 194 -12.71 5.82 10.03
C TRP A 194 -13.84 4.95 10.58
N ARG A 195 -13.84 3.64 10.30
CA ARG A 195 -14.95 2.71 10.52
C ARG A 195 -14.59 1.46 11.30
N GLY A 196 -13.35 1.28 11.73
CA GLY A 196 -12.94 0.11 12.51
C GLY A 196 -12.67 -1.15 11.71
N GLU A 197 -12.12 -2.15 12.39
CA GLU A 197 -11.58 -3.36 11.78
C GLU A 197 -12.65 -4.21 11.09
N VAL A 198 -13.80 -4.43 11.74
CA VAL A 198 -14.83 -5.33 11.22
C VAL A 198 -15.51 -4.73 9.98
N GLU A 199 -15.89 -3.44 10.04
CA GLU A 199 -16.56 -2.75 8.92
C GLU A 199 -15.59 -2.31 7.82
N SER A 200 -14.30 -2.58 7.97
CA SER A 200 -13.26 -2.28 6.97
C SER A 200 -12.44 -3.50 6.55
N ASN A 201 -12.82 -4.69 7.02
CA ASN A 201 -12.14 -5.92 6.64
C ASN A 201 -12.50 -6.29 5.20
N ASN A 202 -11.59 -6.00 4.28
CA ASN A 202 -11.73 -6.29 2.86
C ASN A 202 -11.00 -7.57 2.42
N SER A 203 -10.47 -8.37 3.37
CA SER A 203 -9.60 -9.50 3.02
C SER A 203 -10.30 -10.56 2.16
N GLN A 204 -11.59 -10.86 2.36
CA GLN A 204 -12.35 -11.74 1.47
C GLN A 204 -12.49 -11.15 0.06
N TYR A 205 -12.88 -9.89 -0.03
CA TYR A 205 -13.04 -9.22 -1.32
C TYR A 205 -11.72 -9.15 -2.10
N ILE A 206 -10.59 -8.97 -1.43
CA ILE A 206 -9.26 -9.05 -2.04
C ILE A 206 -8.95 -10.44 -2.57
N ILE A 207 -9.27 -11.51 -1.81
CA ILE A 207 -9.14 -12.89 -2.30
C ILE A 207 -9.90 -13.06 -3.62
N ASP A 208 -11.13 -12.52 -3.70
CA ASP A 208 -11.95 -12.62 -4.91
C ASP A 208 -11.39 -11.77 -6.07
N CYS A 209 -10.83 -10.59 -5.79
CA CYS A 209 -10.11 -9.78 -6.77
C CYS A 209 -8.90 -10.52 -7.35
N ILE A 210 -8.09 -11.14 -6.49
CA ILE A 210 -6.91 -11.94 -6.87
C ILE A 210 -7.34 -13.11 -7.76
N ASN A 211 -8.40 -13.82 -7.38
CA ASN A 211 -8.90 -14.94 -8.16
C ASN A 211 -9.43 -14.50 -9.54
N LEU A 212 -10.13 -13.37 -9.60
CA LEU A 212 -10.58 -12.80 -10.88
C LEU A 212 -9.38 -12.41 -11.76
N ALA A 213 -8.38 -11.73 -11.19
CA ALA A 213 -7.16 -11.37 -11.89
C ALA A 213 -6.46 -12.62 -12.47
N ALA A 214 -6.25 -13.65 -11.65
CA ALA A 214 -5.63 -14.90 -12.06
C ALA A 214 -6.42 -15.64 -13.16
N LYS A 215 -7.76 -15.66 -13.09
CA LYS A 215 -8.64 -16.25 -14.11
C LYS A 215 -8.45 -15.62 -15.50
N TYR A 216 -8.08 -14.34 -15.54
CA TYR A 216 -7.89 -13.61 -16.79
C TYR A 216 -6.41 -13.33 -17.15
N GLY A 217 -5.46 -13.84 -16.37
CA GLY A 217 -4.03 -13.55 -16.55
C GLY A 217 -3.67 -12.10 -16.22
N ALA A 218 -4.59 -11.38 -15.59
CA ALA A 218 -4.43 -10.01 -15.14
C ALA A 218 -3.73 -9.97 -13.77
N PHE A 219 -3.51 -8.77 -13.24
CA PHE A 219 -2.85 -8.53 -11.97
C PHE A 219 -3.81 -7.95 -10.93
N PHE A 220 -3.54 -8.23 -9.66
CA PHE A 220 -4.09 -7.50 -8.53
C PHE A 220 -2.99 -6.61 -7.97
N PHE A 221 -3.20 -5.29 -8.07
CA PHE A 221 -2.31 -4.26 -7.55
C PHE A 221 -2.80 -3.82 -6.18
N TRP A 222 -1.98 -3.90 -5.15
CA TRP A 222 -2.35 -3.40 -3.84
C TRP A 222 -1.36 -2.33 -3.39
N THR A 223 -1.85 -1.08 -3.37
CA THR A 223 -1.06 0.11 -3.02
C THR A 223 -1.45 0.57 -1.62
N ASP A 224 -0.70 0.17 -0.60
CA ASP A 224 -1.14 0.31 0.80
C ASP A 224 0.03 0.50 1.78
N THR A 225 -0.28 0.82 3.03
CA THR A 225 0.68 1.04 4.12
C THR A 225 0.41 0.03 5.23
N ASN A 226 1.46 -0.62 5.75
CA ASN A 226 1.34 -1.58 6.85
C ASN A 226 1.14 -0.88 8.20
N MET A 227 -0.07 -0.37 8.44
CA MET A 227 -0.47 0.34 9.65
C MET A 227 -1.82 -0.14 10.17
N ASN A 228 -2.25 0.41 11.31
CA ASN A 228 -3.33 -0.12 12.15
C ASN A 228 -3.03 -1.52 12.71
N TYR A 229 -3.89 -2.01 13.62
CA TYR A 229 -3.67 -3.27 14.34
C TYR A 229 -2.35 -3.27 15.15
N ASP A 230 -2.10 -4.31 15.93
CA ASP A 230 -0.82 -4.44 16.64
C ASP A 230 0.35 -4.71 15.67
N ASN A 231 0.07 -5.33 14.52
CA ASN A 231 1.06 -5.81 13.56
C ASN A 231 1.18 -4.97 12.26
N GLY A 232 0.26 -4.05 12.02
CA GLY A 232 0.02 -3.51 10.68
C GLY A 232 -0.97 -4.38 9.89
N MET A 233 -1.92 -3.76 9.18
CA MET A 233 -3.02 -4.44 8.48
C MET A 233 -2.58 -5.55 7.53
N ILE A 234 -1.53 -5.32 6.74
CA ILE A 234 -1.03 -6.31 5.77
C ILE A 234 -0.56 -7.55 6.53
N LEU A 235 0.32 -7.37 7.51
CA LEU A 235 0.88 -8.48 8.29
C LEU A 235 -0.21 -9.19 9.09
N GLU A 236 -1.11 -8.42 9.71
CA GLU A 236 -2.23 -8.92 10.48
C GLU A 236 -3.13 -9.85 9.66
N TRP A 237 -3.46 -9.47 8.41
CA TRP A 237 -4.29 -10.30 7.55
C TRP A 237 -3.58 -11.59 7.13
N PHE A 238 -2.26 -11.57 6.91
CA PHE A 238 -1.48 -12.80 6.69
C PHE A 238 -1.45 -13.71 7.92
N GLU A 239 -1.36 -13.13 9.12
CA GLU A 239 -1.22 -13.89 10.38
C GLU A 239 -2.56 -14.42 10.90
N LYS A 240 -3.67 -13.73 10.63
CA LYS A 240 -5.00 -14.07 11.18
C LYS A 240 -5.98 -14.64 10.16
N ASN A 241 -5.66 -14.63 8.87
CA ASN A 241 -6.51 -15.17 7.81
C ASN A 241 -5.75 -16.17 6.92
N GLU A 242 -5.88 -17.47 7.22
CA GLU A 242 -5.21 -18.54 6.46
C GLU A 242 -5.71 -18.67 5.01
N ALA A 243 -6.95 -18.26 4.74
CA ALA A 243 -7.47 -18.23 3.38
C ALA A 243 -6.82 -17.10 2.56
N PHE A 244 -6.56 -15.96 3.21
CA PHE A 244 -5.80 -14.85 2.62
C PHE A 244 -4.38 -15.26 2.28
N TYR A 245 -3.66 -15.87 3.24
CA TYR A 245 -2.32 -16.42 3.00
C TYR A 245 -2.32 -17.38 1.79
N SER A 246 -3.27 -18.32 1.77
CA SER A 246 -3.35 -19.32 0.69
C SER A 246 -3.67 -18.70 -0.66
N ALA A 247 -4.54 -17.69 -0.72
CA ALA A 247 -4.84 -16.97 -1.96
C ALA A 247 -3.60 -16.27 -2.51
N PHE A 248 -2.81 -15.64 -1.64
CA PHE A 248 -1.53 -15.02 -2.00
C PHE A 248 -0.54 -16.06 -2.51
N LYS A 249 -0.30 -17.12 -1.73
CA LYS A 249 0.62 -18.19 -2.13
C LYS A 249 0.26 -18.80 -3.48
N ASN A 250 -1.02 -19.10 -3.68
CA ASN A 250 -1.47 -19.77 -4.89
C ASN A 250 -1.37 -18.85 -6.11
N ASN A 251 -1.58 -17.54 -5.95
CA ASN A 251 -1.68 -16.57 -7.05
C ASN A 251 -0.53 -15.56 -7.05
N ALA A 252 0.61 -15.87 -6.43
CA ALA A 252 1.70 -14.91 -6.20
C ALA A 252 2.08 -14.15 -7.48
N GLU A 253 2.26 -14.84 -8.61
CA GLU A 253 2.61 -14.25 -9.91
C GLU A 253 1.63 -13.16 -10.40
N ASN A 254 0.36 -13.19 -9.98
CA ASN A 254 -0.65 -12.22 -10.33
C ASN A 254 -0.70 -11.02 -9.37
N ILE A 255 0.11 -10.99 -8.30
CA ILE A 255 0.01 -9.99 -7.23
C ILE A 255 1.20 -9.05 -7.26
N VAL A 256 0.89 -7.76 -7.21
CA VAL A 256 1.85 -6.66 -7.08
C VAL A 256 1.53 -5.87 -5.82
N LEU A 257 2.48 -5.79 -4.88
CA LEU A 257 2.36 -4.93 -3.69
C LEU A 257 3.21 -3.67 -3.85
N MET A 258 2.66 -2.51 -3.52
CA MET A 258 3.41 -1.25 -3.63
C MET A 258 3.20 -0.42 -2.38
N ASN A 259 4.29 0.06 -1.78
CA ASN A 259 4.22 0.84 -0.55
C ASN A 259 3.57 2.17 -0.85
N LYS A 260 2.39 2.45 -0.29
CA LYS A 260 1.76 3.76 -0.38
C LYS A 260 2.44 4.69 0.62
N GLU A 261 3.15 5.69 0.11
CA GLU A 261 3.95 6.59 0.95
C GLU A 261 3.15 7.72 1.60
N SER A 262 1.83 7.80 1.40
CA SER A 262 0.99 8.83 2.06
C SER A 262 1.20 8.84 3.57
N TYR A 263 1.33 7.64 4.18
CA TYR A 263 1.87 7.46 5.52
C TYR A 263 3.20 6.70 5.45
N GLY A 264 4.28 7.35 5.85
CA GLY A 264 5.61 6.79 6.01
C GLY A 264 5.70 5.87 7.22
N ASN A 265 5.67 4.56 6.97
CA ASN A 265 5.92 3.54 7.98
C ASN A 265 7.06 2.62 7.53
N PRO A 266 8.21 2.61 8.24
CA PRO A 266 9.36 1.77 7.93
C PRO A 266 9.05 0.28 7.72
N SER A 267 8.03 -0.25 8.41
CA SER A 267 7.67 -1.67 8.30
C SER A 267 6.97 -2.02 6.99
N SER A 268 6.42 -1.05 6.25
CA SER A 268 5.71 -1.27 4.99
C SER A 268 6.66 -1.78 3.90
N TYR A 269 7.80 -1.12 3.70
CA TYR A 269 8.85 -1.59 2.79
C TYR A 269 9.32 -2.99 3.14
N SER A 270 9.56 -3.21 4.43
CA SER A 270 10.06 -4.46 4.97
C SER A 270 9.10 -5.63 4.76
N VAL A 271 7.79 -5.43 4.97
CA VAL A 271 6.79 -6.49 4.77
C VAL A 271 6.60 -6.81 3.28
N MET A 272 6.55 -5.79 2.41
CA MET A 272 6.34 -6.02 0.98
C MET A 272 7.51 -6.76 0.34
N GLN A 273 8.75 -6.34 0.64
CA GLN A 273 9.94 -7.06 0.23
C GLN A 273 9.95 -8.47 0.84
N GLY A 274 9.64 -8.62 2.13
CA GLY A 274 9.63 -9.93 2.80
C GLY A 274 8.68 -10.92 2.14
N LEU A 275 7.45 -10.50 1.84
CA LEU A 275 6.45 -11.32 1.15
C LEU A 275 6.92 -11.71 -0.27
N TRP A 276 7.60 -10.81 -0.98
CA TRP A 276 8.20 -11.11 -2.29
C TRP A 276 9.34 -12.12 -2.17
N LEU A 277 10.25 -11.95 -1.21
CA LEU A 277 11.32 -12.90 -0.93
C LEU A 277 10.78 -14.27 -0.53
N ALA A 278 9.65 -14.35 0.18
CA ALA A 278 8.97 -15.59 0.51
C ALA A 278 8.22 -16.22 -0.69
N GLY A 279 8.03 -15.49 -1.79
CA GLY A 279 7.25 -15.95 -2.95
C GLY A 279 5.75 -16.00 -2.67
N LEU A 280 5.27 -15.12 -1.79
CA LEU A 280 3.85 -14.89 -1.50
C LEU A 280 3.25 -13.82 -2.41
N VAL A 281 4.09 -13.02 -3.06
CA VAL A 281 3.75 -12.08 -4.13
C VAL A 281 4.78 -12.13 -5.24
N GLY A 282 4.37 -11.84 -6.46
CA GLY A 282 5.20 -11.97 -7.65
C GLY A 282 6.15 -10.80 -7.82
N ASN A 283 5.65 -9.60 -7.54
CA ASN A 283 6.42 -8.36 -7.64
C ASN A 283 6.04 -7.38 -6.53
N TRP A 284 6.95 -6.44 -6.27
CA TRP A 284 6.73 -5.38 -5.30
C TRP A 284 7.37 -4.06 -5.75
N GLY A 285 7.06 -2.96 -5.06
CA GLY A 285 7.73 -1.69 -5.27
C GLY A 285 7.08 -0.55 -4.49
N VAL A 286 6.95 0.62 -5.11
CA VAL A 286 6.53 1.85 -4.42
C VAL A 286 5.44 2.62 -5.15
N ALA A 287 4.45 3.05 -4.38
CA ALA A 287 3.45 4.04 -4.72
C ALA A 287 3.78 5.33 -3.99
N SER A 288 4.72 6.08 -4.57
CA SER A 288 5.26 7.30 -4.00
C SER A 288 4.24 8.42 -4.11
N ASP A 289 4.04 9.14 -3.01
CA ASP A 289 2.89 10.02 -2.85
C ASP A 289 3.28 11.31 -2.15
N TRP A 290 2.89 12.42 -2.76
CA TRP A 290 3.07 13.76 -2.21
C TRP A 290 2.25 13.99 -0.94
N TRP A 291 1.15 13.25 -0.73
CA TRP A 291 0.34 13.33 0.49
C TRP A 291 1.16 13.11 1.76
N HIS A 292 2.30 12.41 1.65
CA HIS A 292 3.33 12.31 2.68
C HIS A 292 3.68 13.67 3.33
N TRP A 293 3.71 14.73 2.52
CA TRP A 293 4.01 16.08 2.95
C TRP A 293 2.95 16.65 3.89
N GLN A 294 1.66 16.35 3.64
CA GLN A 294 0.55 16.74 4.51
C GLN A 294 0.49 15.86 5.76
N VAL A 295 0.50 14.56 5.55
CA VAL A 295 -0.02 13.58 6.51
C VAL A 295 0.94 13.32 7.67
N ASP A 296 2.24 13.19 7.40
CA ASP A 296 3.26 12.86 8.41
C ASP A 296 4.05 14.07 8.88
N GLY A 297 3.82 15.24 8.30
CA GLY A 297 4.76 16.34 8.36
C GLY A 297 4.38 17.55 9.20
N ASP A 298 3.10 17.92 9.30
CA ASP A 298 2.72 19.36 9.42
C ASP A 298 3.57 20.25 8.47
N LYS A 299 4.11 19.67 7.39
CA LYS A 299 5.11 20.30 6.54
C LYS A 299 4.33 21.14 5.55
N LYS A 300 4.38 22.46 5.73
CA LYS A 300 3.76 23.41 4.83
C LYS A 300 4.60 23.55 3.55
N SER A 301 5.59 24.43 3.56
CA SER A 301 6.48 24.63 2.42
C SER A 301 7.80 23.89 2.56
N LEU A 302 8.53 23.78 1.45
CA LEU A 302 9.89 23.25 1.45
C LEU A 302 10.78 24.06 2.40
N PHE A 303 11.40 23.37 3.35
CA PHE A 303 12.23 23.91 4.45
C PHE A 303 11.58 24.97 5.34
N GLY A 304 10.26 25.14 5.27
CA GLY A 304 9.55 26.17 6.03
C GLY A 304 9.68 27.59 5.46
N GLU A 305 10.25 27.77 4.26
CA GLU A 305 10.63 29.08 3.72
C GLU A 305 9.43 29.96 3.35
N TYR A 306 8.30 29.34 3.02
CA TYR A 306 7.09 29.98 2.49
C TYR A 306 5.82 29.60 3.25
N ASP A 307 5.93 29.10 4.47
CA ASP A 307 4.80 28.59 5.28
C ASP A 307 3.66 29.59 5.49
N ARG A 308 3.95 30.89 5.41
CA ARG A 308 2.94 31.96 5.51
C ARG A 308 2.02 32.08 4.30
N TYR A 309 2.33 31.39 3.21
CA TYR A 309 1.57 31.40 1.94
C TYR A 309 0.87 30.06 1.65
N VAL A 310 1.09 29.08 2.54
CA VAL A 310 0.51 27.74 2.46
C VAL A 310 -0.66 27.70 3.44
N ASP A 311 -1.86 27.68 2.88
CA ASP A 311 -3.13 27.90 3.58
C ASP A 311 -4.08 26.69 3.46
N ASP A 312 -3.85 25.78 2.51
CA ASP A 312 -4.69 24.62 2.21
C ASP A 312 -3.86 23.34 2.02
N GLU A 313 -4.46 22.16 2.24
CA GLU A 313 -3.78 20.87 2.07
C GLU A 313 -3.31 20.61 0.63
N TRP A 314 -4.06 21.11 -0.36
CA TRP A 314 -3.72 20.96 -1.78
C TRP A 314 -2.60 21.91 -2.23
N ASP A 315 -2.14 22.82 -1.36
CA ASP A 315 -0.92 23.60 -1.60
C ASP A 315 0.34 22.78 -1.40
N LEU A 316 0.24 21.69 -0.64
CA LEU A 316 1.38 20.93 -0.19
C LEU A 316 2.00 20.11 -1.31
N ILE A 317 1.21 19.71 -2.32
CA ILE A 317 1.72 19.11 -3.55
C ILE A 317 2.72 20.05 -4.25
N LEU A 318 2.46 21.36 -4.20
CA LEU A 318 3.32 22.40 -4.78
C LEU A 318 4.60 22.63 -3.98
N SER A 319 4.82 21.88 -2.91
CA SER A 319 6.05 21.91 -2.11
C SER A 319 6.83 20.60 -2.17
N TYR A 320 6.27 19.55 -2.77
CA TYR A 320 6.91 18.24 -2.85
C TYR A 320 8.16 18.28 -3.76
N PRO A 321 9.33 17.80 -3.31
CA PRO A 321 10.53 17.71 -4.13
C PRO A 321 10.43 16.60 -5.19
N GLU A 322 10.62 16.94 -6.47
CA GLU A 322 10.46 16.00 -7.57
C GLU A 322 11.40 14.78 -7.48
N ASN A 323 12.65 14.98 -7.03
CA ASN A 323 13.59 13.88 -6.90
C ASN A 323 13.22 12.88 -5.79
N MET A 324 12.27 13.18 -4.89
CA MET A 324 11.83 12.19 -3.91
C MET A 324 11.14 10.99 -4.58
N TYR A 325 10.44 11.18 -5.71
CA TYR A 325 9.95 10.05 -6.51
C TYR A 325 11.09 9.13 -6.95
N VAL A 326 12.19 9.72 -7.42
CA VAL A 326 13.39 9.00 -7.87
C VAL A 326 14.10 8.32 -6.70
N GLN A 327 14.17 8.97 -5.53
CA GLN A 327 14.74 8.39 -4.32
C GLN A 327 13.96 7.15 -3.88
N SER A 328 12.63 7.22 -3.84
CA SER A 328 11.76 6.09 -3.52
C SER A 328 11.88 4.94 -4.53
N MET A 329 11.96 5.26 -5.83
CA MET A 329 12.25 4.26 -6.87
C MET A 329 13.60 3.57 -6.61
N MET A 330 14.68 4.34 -6.39
CA MET A 330 16.01 3.80 -6.15
C MET A 330 16.09 2.98 -4.84
N LEU A 331 15.33 3.36 -3.81
CA LEU A 331 15.24 2.63 -2.55
C LEU A 331 14.66 1.23 -2.76
N VAL A 332 13.55 1.10 -3.48
CA VAL A 332 12.97 -0.23 -3.74
C VAL A 332 13.79 -1.01 -4.76
N MET A 333 14.37 -0.35 -5.76
CA MET A 333 15.27 -0.98 -6.74
C MET A 333 16.48 -1.63 -6.08
N SER A 334 17.08 -1.03 -5.05
CA SER A 334 18.24 -1.60 -4.35
C SER A 334 17.99 -3.00 -3.77
N CYS A 335 16.71 -3.32 -3.59
CA CYS A 335 16.19 -4.55 -3.01
C CYS A 335 15.27 -5.32 -3.98
N GLY A 336 15.37 -5.04 -5.28
CA GLY A 336 14.68 -5.81 -6.34
C GLY A 336 13.22 -5.44 -6.59
N GLY A 337 12.74 -4.29 -6.10
CA GLY A 337 11.44 -3.75 -6.46
C GLY A 337 11.40 -3.32 -7.93
N THR A 338 10.32 -3.68 -8.63
CA THR A 338 10.17 -3.55 -10.09
C THR A 338 8.93 -2.75 -10.51
N CYS A 339 8.10 -2.35 -9.55
CA CYS A 339 6.84 -1.65 -9.80
C CYS A 339 6.87 -0.24 -9.22
N PHE A 340 6.53 0.76 -10.02
CA PHE A 340 6.58 2.17 -9.65
C PHE A 340 5.27 2.86 -9.97
N LYS A 341 4.81 3.70 -9.05
CA LYS A 341 3.64 4.57 -9.19
C LYS A 341 3.99 5.89 -8.51
N ALA A 342 3.75 7.00 -9.20
CA ALA A 342 4.00 8.34 -8.69
C ALA A 342 2.70 9.15 -8.67
N GLU A 343 2.21 9.48 -7.49
CA GLU A 343 0.99 10.25 -7.29
C GLU A 343 1.35 11.72 -7.00
N ALA A 344 0.65 12.73 -7.54
CA ALA A 344 -0.45 12.66 -8.51
C ALA A 344 0.05 12.81 -9.96
N PRO A 345 -0.61 12.19 -10.97
CA PRO A 345 -0.12 12.13 -12.35
C PRO A 345 0.07 13.51 -12.98
N ASN A 346 -0.76 14.50 -12.59
CA ASN A 346 -0.63 15.88 -13.09
C ASN A 346 0.53 16.67 -12.50
N PHE A 347 1.22 16.11 -11.51
CA PHE A 347 2.46 16.63 -10.94
C PHE A 347 3.66 15.72 -11.25
N SER A 348 3.44 14.42 -11.40
CA SER A 348 4.49 13.41 -11.57
C SER A 348 4.73 12.95 -13.01
N THR A 349 3.78 13.19 -13.93
CA THR A 349 3.82 12.66 -15.31
C THR A 349 3.55 13.76 -16.35
N SER A 350 2.30 14.19 -16.52
CA SER A 350 1.93 15.18 -17.53
C SER A 350 0.71 16.01 -17.13
N ASN A 351 0.52 17.14 -17.79
CA ASN A 351 -0.69 17.95 -17.68
C ASN A 351 -1.10 18.49 -19.05
N GLY A 352 -2.31 18.17 -19.50
CA GLY A 352 -2.80 18.54 -20.82
C GLY A 352 -1.92 17.99 -21.96
N GLY A 353 -1.37 16.79 -21.79
CA GLY A 353 -0.48 16.12 -22.75
C GLY A 353 0.97 16.61 -22.74
N LYS A 354 1.30 17.61 -21.92
CA LYS A 354 2.67 18.11 -21.78
C LYS A 354 3.34 17.45 -20.58
N PRO A 355 4.53 16.84 -20.74
CA PRO A 355 5.31 16.34 -19.62
C PRO A 355 5.53 17.41 -18.55
N ILE A 356 5.48 17.00 -17.28
CA ILE A 356 5.93 17.84 -16.16
C ILE A 356 7.44 17.75 -16.04
N ALA A 357 8.08 18.84 -15.62
CA ALA A 357 9.53 18.92 -15.51
C ALA A 357 10.15 17.80 -14.64
N GLY A 358 9.51 17.45 -13.52
CA GLY A 358 9.91 16.34 -12.65
C GLY A 358 9.89 14.97 -13.33
N PHE A 359 8.93 14.74 -14.24
CA PHE A 359 8.89 13.54 -15.07
C PHE A 359 10.06 13.54 -16.06
N GLN A 360 10.21 14.63 -16.83
CA GLN A 360 11.19 14.74 -17.91
C GLN A 360 12.64 14.64 -17.42
N TYR A 361 12.94 15.23 -16.27
CA TYR A 361 14.32 15.40 -15.78
C TYR A 361 14.66 14.53 -14.55
N GLY A 362 13.72 13.72 -14.07
CA GLY A 362 13.88 12.82 -12.92
C GLY A 362 13.41 11.40 -13.20
N ILE A 363 12.10 11.20 -13.35
CA ILE A 363 11.48 9.86 -13.43
C ILE A 363 11.78 9.17 -14.78
N ALA A 364 11.45 9.81 -15.90
CA ALA A 364 11.60 9.26 -17.24
C ALA A 364 13.05 8.81 -17.56
N PRO A 365 14.12 9.60 -17.28
CA PRO A 365 15.49 9.16 -17.58
C PRO A 365 15.93 7.95 -16.74
N LEU A 366 15.37 7.76 -15.54
CA LEU A 366 15.66 6.55 -14.75
C LEU A 366 15.02 5.32 -15.41
N PHE A 367 13.77 5.45 -15.88
CA PHE A 367 13.13 4.38 -16.66
C PHE A 367 13.95 4.04 -17.91
N ASP A 368 14.40 5.05 -18.68
CA ASP A 368 15.22 4.81 -19.88
C ASP A 368 16.54 4.12 -19.56
N ALA A 369 17.16 4.46 -18.42
CA ALA A 369 18.37 3.78 -17.95
C ALA A 369 18.12 2.31 -17.58
N ILE A 370 16.95 2.00 -17.00
CA ILE A 370 16.56 0.60 -16.71
C ILE A 370 16.30 -0.16 -18.01
N LEU A 371 15.49 0.41 -18.91
CA LEU A 371 15.06 -0.25 -20.15
C LEU A 371 16.21 -0.46 -21.15
N SER A 372 17.22 0.42 -21.14
CA SER A 372 18.43 0.27 -21.96
C SER A 372 19.43 -0.73 -21.38
N GLY A 373 19.24 -1.20 -20.14
CA GLY A 373 20.18 -2.04 -19.41
C GLY A 373 21.39 -1.28 -18.85
N GLU A 374 21.39 0.05 -18.89
CA GLU A 374 22.41 0.86 -18.23
C GLU A 374 22.37 0.69 -16.71
N ILE A 375 21.17 0.63 -16.15
CA ILE A 375 20.90 0.29 -14.74
C ILE A 375 20.15 -1.04 -14.71
N THR A 376 20.58 -1.96 -13.85
CA THR A 376 19.93 -3.26 -13.69
C THR A 376 19.28 -3.34 -12.32
N ILE A 377 17.98 -3.65 -12.27
CA ILE A 377 17.33 -3.98 -11.00
C ILE A 377 17.83 -5.39 -10.57
N PRO A 378 18.29 -5.58 -9.32
CA PRO A 378 18.66 -6.91 -8.81
C PRO A 378 17.51 -7.90 -8.90
N THR A 379 17.81 -9.15 -9.24
CA THR A 379 16.82 -10.23 -9.23
C THR A 379 16.47 -10.65 -7.80
N ARG A 380 15.39 -11.41 -7.63
CA ARG A 380 15.07 -12.05 -6.34
C ARG A 380 16.22 -12.92 -5.82
N GLU A 381 16.90 -13.62 -6.73
CA GLU A 381 18.05 -14.46 -6.38
C GLU A 381 19.23 -13.62 -5.87
N ASP A 382 19.51 -12.47 -6.51
CA ASP A 382 20.56 -11.55 -6.04
C ASP A 382 20.27 -11.04 -4.64
N VAL A 383 19.02 -10.64 -4.36
CA VAL A 383 18.60 -10.14 -3.05
C VAL A 383 18.65 -11.25 -1.99
N LEU A 384 18.20 -12.47 -2.31
CA LEU A 384 18.31 -13.64 -1.41
C LEU A 384 19.77 -13.96 -1.08
N LYS A 385 20.68 -13.93 -2.06
CA LYS A 385 22.13 -14.17 -1.88
C LYS A 385 22.83 -13.11 -1.03
N GLU A 386 22.24 -11.92 -0.92
CA GLU A 386 22.85 -10.80 -0.22
C GLU A 386 22.18 -10.45 1.13
N THR A 387 21.03 -11.06 1.43
CA THR A 387 20.27 -10.90 2.69
C THR A 387 20.64 -11.95 3.77
N PRO A 388 21.37 -11.60 4.85
CA PRO A 388 21.78 -12.57 5.87
C PRO A 388 20.66 -13.00 6.84
N ALA A 389 19.66 -12.16 7.06
CA ALA A 389 18.57 -12.43 8.00
C ALA A 389 17.26 -11.74 7.61
N ALA A 390 16.15 -12.31 8.08
CA ALA A 390 14.80 -11.76 7.98
C ALA A 390 14.09 -11.88 9.34
N VAL A 391 13.18 -10.95 9.63
CA VAL A 391 12.47 -10.89 10.92
C VAL A 391 11.08 -11.50 10.79
N LEU A 392 10.70 -12.37 11.73
CA LEU A 392 9.36 -12.95 11.84
C LEU A 392 8.51 -12.16 12.85
N GLY A 393 7.38 -11.63 12.41
CA GLY A 393 6.39 -10.93 13.23
C GLY A 393 6.77 -9.49 13.59
N ARG A 394 5.79 -8.58 13.58
CA ARG A 394 6.02 -7.13 13.80
C ARG A 394 6.62 -6.81 15.17
N ALA A 395 6.27 -7.60 16.19
CA ALA A 395 6.78 -7.44 17.56
C ALA A 395 8.31 -7.56 17.68
N ASN A 396 8.95 -8.27 16.74
CA ASN A 396 10.40 -8.49 16.70
C ASN A 396 11.13 -7.50 15.79
N TYR A 397 10.40 -6.73 14.97
CA TYR A 397 10.96 -5.82 13.97
C TYR A 397 11.61 -4.58 14.61
N PRO A 398 12.91 -4.32 14.35
CA PRO A 398 13.57 -3.10 14.81
C PRO A 398 13.43 -1.95 13.81
N ASP A 399 13.58 -0.72 14.30
CA ASP A 399 13.58 0.52 13.51
C ASP A 399 14.87 1.36 13.68
N PHE A 400 15.93 0.77 14.26
CA PHE A 400 17.19 1.49 14.54
C PHE A 400 17.91 2.02 13.29
N ASN A 401 17.60 1.49 12.11
CA ASN A 401 18.19 1.92 10.84
C ASN A 401 17.54 3.19 10.28
N TYR A 402 16.50 3.70 10.92
CA TYR A 402 15.84 4.95 10.58
C TYR A 402 16.16 6.02 11.61
N ASN A 403 16.25 7.27 11.15
CA ASN A 403 16.13 8.44 12.00
C ASN A 403 14.77 9.09 11.73
N LEU A 404 13.75 8.70 12.50
CA LEU A 404 12.37 9.15 12.28
C LEU A 404 12.15 10.67 12.47
N LYS A 405 13.14 11.41 12.96
CA LYS A 405 13.09 12.88 13.00
C LYS A 405 13.47 13.51 11.65
N GLU A 406 14.25 12.79 10.86
CA GLU A 406 14.73 13.23 9.54
C GLU A 406 13.89 12.63 8.44
N SER A 407 13.59 11.34 8.56
CA SER A 407 12.80 10.59 7.60
C SER A 407 12.22 9.30 8.16
N ASN A 408 10.99 9.02 7.76
CA ASN A 408 10.30 7.75 7.93
C ASN A 408 10.12 7.00 6.59
N LEU A 409 10.55 7.58 5.47
CA LEU A 409 10.63 6.93 4.15
C LEU A 409 12.02 6.32 3.90
N TYR A 410 13.08 7.08 4.16
CA TYR A 410 14.45 6.74 3.83
C TYR A 410 15.25 6.38 5.08
N PRO A 411 15.88 5.20 5.14
CA PRO A 411 16.75 4.84 6.27
C PRO A 411 17.96 5.78 6.38
N SER A 412 18.47 5.96 7.60
CA SER A 412 19.71 6.72 7.84
C SER A 412 20.98 5.91 7.60
N THR A 413 20.85 4.61 7.31
CA THR A 413 21.96 3.73 6.93
C THR A 413 21.49 2.58 6.05
N GLY A 414 22.30 2.19 5.06
CA GLY A 414 22.04 1.05 4.19
C GLY A 414 22.63 -0.27 4.68
N ARG A 415 23.34 -0.30 5.82
CA ARG A 415 24.02 -1.50 6.35
C ARG A 415 23.11 -2.73 6.44
N TYR A 416 21.85 -2.51 6.80
CA TYR A 416 20.85 -3.58 7.00
C TYR A 416 19.91 -3.74 5.80
N ARG A 417 20.17 -3.01 4.70
CA ARG A 417 19.31 -2.95 3.51
C ARG A 417 17.90 -2.45 3.90
N ILE A 418 16.88 -2.84 3.15
CA ILE A 418 15.53 -2.94 3.68
C ILE A 418 15.49 -4.27 4.44
N LEU A 419 15.37 -4.25 5.77
CA LEU A 419 15.37 -5.47 6.58
C LEU A 419 14.05 -6.24 6.35
N PRO A 420 14.05 -7.46 5.77
CA PRO A 420 12.80 -8.13 5.45
C PRO A 420 11.98 -8.44 6.70
N LEU A 421 10.68 -8.16 6.63
CA LEU A 421 9.69 -8.50 7.65
C LEU A 421 8.71 -9.53 7.08
N LEU A 422 8.51 -10.61 7.83
CA LEU A 422 7.70 -11.77 7.44
C LEU A 422 6.61 -12.02 8.47
N PRO A 423 5.48 -12.63 8.08
CA PRO A 423 4.46 -13.05 9.03
C PRO A 423 5.02 -14.11 10.00
N SER A 424 4.63 -14.03 11.26
CA SER A 424 5.08 -14.96 12.30
C SER A 424 4.66 -16.41 12.04
N ASN A 425 3.52 -16.62 11.37
CA ASN A 425 2.99 -17.92 10.93
C ASN A 425 3.54 -18.37 9.57
N LEU A 426 4.76 -17.97 9.18
CA LEU A 426 5.40 -18.43 7.93
C LEU A 426 5.38 -19.97 7.85
N ARG A 427 4.95 -20.52 6.70
CA ARG A 427 4.80 -21.96 6.48
C ARG A 427 6.13 -22.63 6.11
N ASP A 428 6.17 -23.95 6.18
CA ASP A 428 7.41 -24.73 6.08
C ASP A 428 8.14 -24.55 4.74
N ALA A 429 7.41 -24.49 3.62
CA ALA A 429 8.02 -24.31 2.30
C ALA A 429 8.73 -22.95 2.17
N GLU A 430 8.13 -21.89 2.73
CA GLU A 430 8.74 -20.57 2.78
C GLU A 430 9.92 -20.53 3.75
N ARG A 431 9.83 -21.17 4.94
CA ARG A 431 10.96 -21.29 5.87
C ARG A 431 12.14 -22.00 5.24
N GLU A 432 11.89 -23.11 4.55
CA GLU A 432 12.89 -23.89 3.85
C GLU A 432 13.61 -23.07 2.78
N LEU A 433 12.88 -22.22 2.04
CA LEU A 433 13.49 -21.29 1.09
C LEU A 433 14.53 -20.37 1.77
N PHE A 434 14.22 -19.81 2.94
CA PHE A 434 15.16 -18.97 3.68
C PHE A 434 16.36 -19.79 4.20
N SER A 435 16.12 -20.96 4.78
CA SER A 435 17.18 -21.87 5.26
C SER A 435 18.13 -22.29 4.13
N GLN A 436 17.62 -22.66 2.95
CA GLN A 436 18.42 -23.03 1.77
C GLN A 436 19.32 -21.91 1.28
N ASN A 437 18.90 -20.65 1.47
CA ASN A 437 19.69 -19.46 1.11
C ASN A 437 20.59 -18.96 2.26
N GLY A 438 20.68 -19.72 3.35
CA GLY A 438 21.50 -19.36 4.50
C GLY A 438 20.97 -18.15 5.27
N ILE A 439 19.67 -17.86 5.18
CA ILE A 439 19.04 -16.67 5.76
C ILE A 439 18.46 -17.01 7.13
N LEU A 440 18.96 -16.33 8.17
CA LEU A 440 18.47 -16.54 9.53
C LEU A 440 17.08 -15.91 9.73
N LEU A 441 16.13 -16.69 10.24
CA LEU A 441 14.82 -16.20 10.65
C LEU A 441 14.87 -15.76 12.12
N ILE A 442 14.72 -14.46 12.37
CA ILE A 442 14.75 -13.86 13.70
C ILE A 442 13.33 -13.78 14.25
N ASP A 443 13.01 -14.66 15.20
CA ASP A 443 11.68 -14.82 15.81
C ASP A 443 11.57 -14.19 17.22
N GLN A 444 12.63 -13.50 17.65
CA GLN A 444 12.72 -12.82 18.92
C GLN A 444 13.38 -11.46 18.75
N LYS A 445 12.87 -10.45 19.44
CA LYS A 445 13.46 -9.11 19.45
C LYS A 445 14.93 -9.16 19.87
N LYS A 446 15.80 -8.55 19.05
CA LYS A 446 17.25 -8.42 19.30
C LYS A 446 17.65 -6.94 19.31
N ASP A 447 18.81 -6.65 19.89
CA ASP A 447 19.40 -5.32 19.87
C ASP A 447 20.21 -5.08 18.58
N GLN A 448 20.63 -3.84 18.36
CA GLN A 448 21.40 -3.47 17.17
C GLN A 448 22.71 -4.25 17.04
N ALA A 449 23.41 -4.52 18.16
CA ALA A 449 24.68 -5.25 18.16
C ALA A 449 24.55 -6.67 17.61
N TYR A 450 23.40 -7.31 17.81
CA TYR A 450 23.08 -8.59 17.18
C TYR A 450 23.04 -8.48 15.65
N TYR A 451 22.36 -7.47 15.11
CA TYR A 451 22.29 -7.24 13.67
C TYR A 451 23.64 -6.79 13.09
N ASP A 452 24.41 -6.00 13.84
CA ASP A 452 25.77 -5.59 13.45
C ASP A 452 26.67 -6.80 13.15
N ASN A 453 26.54 -7.88 13.91
CA ASN A 453 27.30 -9.11 13.68
C ASN A 453 26.86 -9.89 12.43
N LEU A 454 25.59 -9.75 12.02
CA LEU A 454 25.02 -10.44 10.86
C LEU A 454 25.23 -9.66 9.56
N PHE A 455 25.17 -8.33 9.65
CA PHE A 455 25.27 -7.41 8.53
C PHE A 455 26.60 -6.66 8.61
N PRO A 456 27.65 -7.11 7.90
CA PRO A 456 28.94 -6.41 7.90
C PRO A 456 28.80 -5.00 7.32
N GLU A 457 29.56 -4.06 7.87
CA GLU A 457 29.59 -2.69 7.36
C GLU A 457 30.25 -2.67 5.97
N GLN A 458 29.50 -2.20 4.97
CA GLN A 458 29.94 -2.06 3.57
C GLN A 458 30.15 -0.60 3.15
N ALA A 459 29.50 0.32 3.87
CA ALA A 459 29.62 1.75 3.69
C ALA A 459 29.61 2.44 5.05
N GLN A 460 30.43 3.48 5.19
CA GLN A 460 30.52 4.32 6.37
C GLN A 460 29.95 5.70 6.04
N GLY A 461 29.03 6.19 6.87
CA GLY A 461 28.35 7.44 6.57
C GLY A 461 27.14 7.69 7.44
N ASP A 462 26.43 8.76 7.14
CA ASP A 462 25.24 9.22 7.86
C ASP A 462 23.97 9.16 7.02
N THR A 463 23.96 8.30 5.99
CA THR A 463 22.83 8.15 5.09
C THR A 463 22.73 6.76 4.47
N TYR A 464 21.67 6.52 3.71
CA TYR A 464 21.48 5.24 3.05
C TYR A 464 22.51 5.03 1.94
N ALA A 465 23.40 4.06 2.15
CA ALA A 465 24.32 3.56 1.14
C ALA A 465 24.43 2.03 1.26
N MET A 466 24.17 1.32 0.17
CA MET A 466 24.28 -0.14 0.14
C MET A 466 24.63 -0.68 -1.23
N ARG A 467 25.24 -1.86 -1.26
CA ARG A 467 25.52 -2.62 -2.47
C ARG A 467 24.53 -3.77 -2.63
N THR A 468 24.07 -4.00 -3.85
CA THR A 468 23.52 -5.29 -4.28
C THR A 468 24.13 -5.61 -5.62
N LYS A 469 24.72 -6.82 -5.77
CA LYS A 469 25.45 -7.22 -6.97
C LYS A 469 26.57 -6.22 -7.31
N ASP A 470 26.61 -5.71 -8.52
CA ASP A 470 27.60 -4.75 -9.03
C ASP A 470 27.12 -3.30 -8.90
N GLN A 471 25.99 -3.05 -8.21
CA GLN A 471 25.44 -1.70 -8.06
C GLN A 471 25.41 -1.23 -6.61
N TRP A 472 25.88 0.00 -6.39
CA TRP A 472 25.72 0.74 -5.16
C TRP A 472 24.59 1.77 -5.31
N TYR A 473 23.81 1.93 -4.25
CA TYR A 473 22.75 2.92 -4.16
C TYR A 473 23.09 3.90 -3.05
N PHE A 474 22.96 5.19 -3.33
CA PHE A 474 23.11 6.28 -2.37
C PHE A 474 21.83 7.10 -2.36
N ILE A 475 21.28 7.39 -1.18
CA ILE A 475 20.09 8.23 -1.03
C ILE A 475 20.32 9.17 0.14
N ASN A 476 20.32 10.48 -0.09
CA ASN A 476 20.26 11.44 0.99
C ASN A 476 18.88 11.37 1.67
N ASN A 477 18.88 10.92 2.93
CA ASN A 477 17.66 10.65 3.69
C ASN A 477 16.93 11.90 4.23
N LEU A 478 17.41 13.13 4.01
CA LEU A 478 16.74 14.34 4.49
C LEU A 478 15.54 14.70 3.61
N GLU A 479 14.33 14.60 4.18
CA GLU A 479 13.10 14.92 3.44
C GLU A 479 12.79 16.41 3.40
N ASN A 480 12.88 17.12 4.52
CA ASN A 480 12.48 18.53 4.59
C ASN A 480 13.45 19.38 5.44
N THR A 481 14.74 19.08 5.38
CA THR A 481 15.79 19.87 6.04
C THR A 481 16.96 19.99 5.09
N LYS A 482 17.53 21.21 4.99
CA LYS A 482 18.74 21.43 4.21
C LYS A 482 19.92 20.76 4.89
N GLY A 483 20.70 20.01 4.14
CA GLY A 483 21.86 19.33 4.70
C GLY A 483 22.57 18.42 3.72
N GLU A 484 23.87 18.29 3.95
CA GLU A 484 24.71 17.35 3.23
C GLU A 484 24.74 16.01 3.95
N ARG A 485 24.76 14.94 3.15
CA ARG A 485 24.95 13.58 3.61
C ARG A 485 26.12 12.96 2.89
N THR A 486 26.86 12.11 3.61
CA THR A 486 28.05 11.45 3.09
C THR A 486 27.99 9.95 3.32
N ALA A 487 28.40 9.20 2.31
CA ALA A 487 28.77 7.80 2.47
C ALA A 487 30.08 7.52 1.73
N ALA A 488 30.99 6.82 2.39
CA ALA A 488 32.17 6.21 1.81
C ALA A 488 31.92 4.70 1.67
N MET A 489 32.03 4.18 0.46
CA MET A 489 31.76 2.80 0.08
C MET A 489 33.06 2.06 -0.20
N THR A 490 33.09 0.77 0.14
CA THR A 490 34.21 -0.11 -0.18
C THR A 490 33.90 -0.95 -1.42
N PRO A 491 34.38 -0.55 -2.61
CA PRO A 491 34.21 -1.30 -3.86
C PRO A 491 34.83 -2.71 -3.74
N ILE A 492 34.28 -3.67 -4.49
CA ILE A 492 34.80 -5.05 -4.53
C ILE A 492 35.21 -5.50 -5.94
N TYR A 493 34.60 -4.99 -7.01
CA TYR A 493 34.92 -5.33 -8.40
C TYR A 493 36.09 -4.52 -8.96
N SER A 494 36.16 -3.23 -8.64
CA SER A 494 37.19 -2.33 -9.15
C SER A 494 38.45 -2.31 -8.27
N ASN A 495 39.56 -1.76 -8.81
CA ASN A 495 40.78 -1.51 -8.03
C ASN A 495 40.74 -0.24 -7.16
N ALA A 496 39.61 0.47 -7.11
CA ALA A 496 39.49 1.56 -6.15
C ALA A 496 39.55 0.99 -4.72
N SER A 497 40.23 1.66 -3.80
CA SER A 497 40.23 1.23 -2.39
C SER A 497 39.01 1.76 -1.64
N THR A 498 38.50 2.92 -2.06
CA THR A 498 37.29 3.55 -1.56
C THR A 498 36.75 4.51 -2.59
N PHE A 499 35.44 4.73 -2.59
CA PHE A 499 34.84 5.90 -3.20
C PHE A 499 33.80 6.49 -2.26
N SER A 500 33.56 7.80 -2.33
CA SER A 500 32.55 8.45 -1.51
C SER A 500 31.64 9.35 -2.33
N ILE A 501 30.43 9.54 -1.83
CA ILE A 501 29.50 10.57 -2.31
C ILE A 501 29.13 11.44 -1.12
N THR A 502 29.32 12.75 -1.27
CA THR A 502 28.76 13.78 -0.39
C THR A 502 27.80 14.62 -1.21
N ALA A 503 26.53 14.69 -0.81
CA ALA A 503 25.52 15.39 -1.58
C ALA A 503 24.50 16.09 -0.69
N GLN A 504 23.99 17.22 -1.18
CA GLN A 504 22.90 17.97 -0.55
C GLN A 504 21.56 17.20 -0.62
N GLU A 505 20.55 17.68 0.11
CA GLU A 505 19.25 17.03 0.22
C GLU A 505 18.55 16.81 -1.13
N HIS A 506 17.66 15.82 -1.18
CA HIS A 506 16.97 15.37 -2.39
C HIS A 506 17.93 14.94 -3.50
N THR A 507 19.03 14.28 -3.15
CA THR A 507 20.00 13.70 -4.09
C THR A 507 20.09 12.19 -3.90
N SER A 508 20.14 11.47 -5.01
CA SER A 508 20.41 10.03 -5.04
C SER A 508 21.38 9.67 -6.15
N ALA A 509 22.01 8.50 -6.02
CA ALA A 509 22.89 7.97 -7.04
C ALA A 509 22.81 6.44 -7.14
N ILE A 510 23.03 5.93 -8.35
CA ILE A 510 23.37 4.53 -8.61
C ILE A 510 24.79 4.49 -9.17
N VAL A 511 25.67 3.68 -8.60
CA VAL A 511 27.03 3.49 -9.07
C VAL A 511 27.20 2.04 -9.51
N THR A 512 27.41 1.81 -10.81
CA THR A 512 27.73 0.49 -11.35
C THR A 512 29.24 0.29 -11.33
N GLU A 513 29.65 -0.75 -10.62
CA GLU A 513 31.03 -1.12 -10.40
C GLU A 513 31.49 -2.14 -11.43
N LYS A 514 32.63 -1.88 -12.08
CA LYS A 514 33.28 -2.83 -13.00
C LYS A 514 34.77 -2.89 -12.70
N GLU A 515 35.43 -3.92 -13.23
CA GLU A 515 36.87 -4.14 -13.05
C GLU A 515 37.73 -2.93 -13.48
N ASP A 516 37.29 -2.17 -14.47
CA ASP A 516 38.03 -1.06 -15.06
C ASP A 516 37.46 0.34 -14.73
N ARG A 517 36.33 0.44 -14.01
CA ARG A 517 35.67 1.73 -13.78
C ARG A 517 34.60 1.72 -12.69
N LEU A 518 34.25 2.92 -12.24
CA LEU A 518 33.00 3.24 -11.54
C LEU A 518 32.12 4.09 -12.45
N SER A 519 30.89 3.64 -12.72
CA SER A 519 29.92 4.35 -13.59
C SER A 519 28.81 4.95 -12.72
N PHE A 520 28.73 6.27 -12.64
CA PHE A 520 27.79 7.00 -11.79
C PHE A 520 26.58 7.47 -12.61
N TYR A 521 25.40 7.25 -12.04
CA TYR A 521 24.14 7.90 -12.38
C TYR A 521 23.73 8.74 -11.18
N LEU A 522 23.81 10.07 -11.29
CA LEU A 522 23.41 11.01 -10.25
C LEU A 522 22.02 11.58 -10.59
N SER A 523 21.19 11.81 -9.58
CA SER A 523 19.90 12.50 -9.75
C SER A 523 19.61 13.41 -8.57
N ASN A 524 19.27 14.66 -8.87
CA ASN A 524 18.82 15.63 -7.87
C ASN A 524 17.83 16.65 -8.47
N TYR A 525 16.93 16.27 -9.40
CA TYR A 525 16.05 17.28 -9.99
C TYR A 525 15.09 17.88 -8.96
N ARG A 526 15.14 19.20 -8.73
CA ARG A 526 14.20 19.91 -7.86
C ARG A 526 14.02 21.34 -8.36
N THR A 527 12.77 21.74 -8.58
CA THR A 527 12.45 23.12 -8.98
C THR A 527 12.33 24.04 -7.77
N ASP A 528 12.67 25.31 -7.94
CA ASP A 528 12.36 26.38 -6.99
C ASP A 528 10.92 26.87 -7.24
N LYS A 529 10.05 26.51 -6.30
CA LYS A 529 8.62 26.79 -6.32
C LYS A 529 8.26 28.05 -5.54
N GLY A 530 9.24 28.78 -4.99
CA GLY A 530 9.01 29.87 -4.06
C GLY A 530 8.21 31.05 -4.64
N GLU A 531 8.50 31.46 -5.87
CA GLU A 531 7.74 32.54 -6.53
C GLU A 531 6.33 32.07 -6.92
N MET A 532 6.18 30.83 -7.38
CA MET A 532 4.86 30.24 -7.64
C MET A 532 4.01 30.22 -6.37
N ILE A 533 4.54 29.73 -5.24
CA ILE A 533 3.82 29.67 -3.96
C ILE A 533 3.36 31.06 -3.51
N LYS A 534 4.18 32.12 -3.73
CA LYS A 534 3.78 33.50 -3.43
C LYS A 534 2.69 34.04 -4.36
N ALA A 535 2.69 33.61 -5.62
CA ALA A 535 1.76 34.07 -6.64
C ALA A 535 0.38 33.40 -6.55
N VAL A 536 0.32 32.16 -6.07
CA VAL A 536 -0.94 31.41 -5.90
C VAL A 536 -1.66 31.87 -4.64
N THR A 537 -2.51 32.89 -4.77
CA THR A 537 -3.31 33.45 -3.67
C THR A 537 -4.58 32.64 -3.38
N PRO A 538 -5.23 32.84 -2.22
CA PRO A 538 -6.55 32.27 -1.94
C PRO A 538 -7.62 32.61 -3.01
N GLU A 539 -7.55 33.78 -3.65
CA GLU A 539 -8.42 34.14 -4.77
C GLU A 539 -8.13 33.30 -6.00
N THR A 540 -6.84 33.08 -6.34
CA THR A 540 -6.44 32.23 -7.47
C THR A 540 -7.01 30.82 -7.32
N ARG A 541 -7.04 30.27 -6.11
CA ARG A 541 -7.56 28.92 -5.83
C ARG A 541 -9.08 28.80 -5.86
N LYS A 542 -9.80 29.92 -5.74
CA LYS A 542 -11.24 29.92 -6.02
C LYS A 542 -11.54 29.81 -7.51
N GLU A 543 -10.58 30.19 -8.36
CA GLU A 543 -10.74 30.23 -9.80
C GLU A 543 -10.06 29.05 -10.52
N LYS A 544 -9.01 28.47 -9.93
CA LYS A 544 -8.21 27.39 -10.52
C LYS A 544 -8.02 26.22 -9.56
N SER A 545 -8.15 25.00 -10.08
CA SER A 545 -7.77 23.79 -9.36
C SER A 545 -6.25 23.65 -9.24
N TRP A 546 -5.78 22.81 -8.31
CA TRP A 546 -4.35 22.48 -8.20
C TRP A 546 -3.80 21.91 -9.51
N VAL A 547 -4.60 21.12 -10.25
CA VAL A 547 -4.23 20.60 -11.58
C VAL A 547 -3.95 21.74 -12.55
N GLN A 548 -4.83 22.74 -12.62
CA GLN A 548 -4.63 23.89 -13.51
C GLN A 548 -3.40 24.70 -13.11
N ILE A 549 -3.16 24.86 -11.81
CA ILE A 549 -1.96 25.53 -11.29
C ILE A 549 -0.69 24.75 -11.69
N CYS A 550 -0.65 23.43 -11.51
CA CYS A 550 0.48 22.61 -11.97
C CYS A 550 0.70 22.76 -13.48
N GLY A 551 -0.38 22.79 -14.27
CA GLY A 551 -0.33 23.01 -15.72
C GLY A 551 0.33 24.34 -16.11
N ASP A 552 -0.07 25.42 -15.44
CA ASP A 552 0.42 26.77 -15.71
C ASP A 552 1.90 26.97 -15.36
N TYR A 553 2.39 26.28 -14.33
CA TYR A 553 3.73 26.54 -13.77
C TYR A 553 4.76 25.46 -14.06
N MET A 554 4.36 24.19 -14.12
CA MET A 554 5.29 23.04 -14.10
C MET A 554 5.42 22.30 -15.44
N THR A 555 4.57 22.61 -16.42
CA THR A 555 4.72 22.08 -17.78
C THR A 555 5.90 22.74 -18.49
N LEU A 556 6.42 22.05 -19.50
CA LEU A 556 7.57 22.50 -20.27
C LEU A 556 7.17 23.38 -21.47
N ASP A 557 7.98 24.40 -21.74
CA ASP A 557 7.97 25.18 -22.97
C ASP A 557 8.64 24.42 -24.14
N GLU A 558 8.68 25.05 -25.32
CA GLU A 558 9.30 24.47 -26.52
C GLU A 558 10.81 24.24 -26.40
N ASN A 559 11.46 24.87 -25.42
CA ASN A 559 12.90 24.73 -25.14
C ASN A 559 13.16 23.77 -23.96
N GLY A 560 12.11 23.13 -23.41
CA GLY A 560 12.22 22.23 -22.28
C GLY A 560 12.37 22.94 -20.93
N ASN A 561 12.10 24.24 -20.81
CA ASN A 561 12.13 24.93 -19.52
C ASN A 561 10.74 24.89 -18.87
N PRO A 562 10.65 24.75 -17.53
CA PRO A 562 9.38 24.92 -16.84
C PRO A 562 8.85 26.35 -17.00
N ILE A 563 7.56 26.50 -17.31
CA ILE A 563 6.97 27.79 -17.75
C ILE A 563 6.90 28.85 -16.63
N GLY A 564 6.73 28.45 -15.37
CA GLY A 564 6.43 29.38 -14.27
C GLY A 564 7.34 29.26 -13.04
N ILE A 565 8.32 28.38 -13.07
CA ILE A 565 9.23 28.10 -11.94
C ILE A 565 10.68 28.04 -12.41
N ASP A 566 11.63 28.23 -11.48
CA ASP A 566 13.06 28.18 -11.80
C ASP A 566 13.61 26.78 -11.53
N ASP A 567 14.41 26.25 -12.46
CA ASP A 567 15.18 25.03 -12.27
C ASP A 567 16.69 25.23 -12.48
N SER A 568 17.15 26.48 -12.63
CA SER A 568 18.55 26.81 -12.89
C SER A 568 19.45 26.67 -11.66
N GLN A 569 18.88 26.64 -10.45
CA GLN A 569 19.65 26.50 -9.20
C GLN A 569 20.27 25.11 -9.08
N THR A 570 21.58 25.03 -9.33
CA THR A 570 22.35 23.79 -9.17
C THR A 570 22.73 23.53 -7.71
N ARG A 571 22.80 22.24 -7.35
CA ARG A 571 23.30 21.75 -6.05
C ARG A 571 24.54 20.91 -6.23
N GLU A 572 25.36 20.85 -5.18
CA GLU A 572 26.67 20.21 -5.23
C GLU A 572 26.59 18.72 -4.84
N THR A 573 27.22 17.90 -5.67
CA THR A 573 27.52 16.48 -5.40
C THR A 573 29.03 16.29 -5.55
N THR A 574 29.68 15.94 -4.46
CA THR A 574 31.12 15.65 -4.42
C THR A 574 31.35 14.14 -4.44
N ILE A 575 32.11 13.67 -5.42
CA ILE A 575 32.57 12.30 -5.54
C ILE A 575 34.05 12.27 -5.20
N THR A 576 34.48 11.32 -4.38
CA THR A 576 35.91 10.97 -4.26
C THR A 576 36.13 9.53 -4.68
N VAL A 577 37.26 9.24 -5.34
CA VAL A 577 37.68 7.89 -5.70
C VAL A 577 39.17 7.77 -5.40
N THR A 578 39.53 6.83 -4.54
CA THR A 578 40.92 6.49 -4.25
C THR A 578 41.33 5.30 -5.10
N GLY A 579 42.31 5.51 -5.98
CA GLY A 579 42.78 4.54 -6.97
C GLY A 579 43.55 5.22 -8.08
N THR A 580 44.03 4.45 -9.05
CA THR A 580 44.87 4.95 -10.15
C THR A 580 44.33 4.54 -11.51
N PHE A 581 44.79 5.22 -12.57
CA PHE A 581 44.64 4.81 -13.96
C PHE A 581 45.98 5.00 -14.69
N ASN A 582 46.54 3.92 -15.22
CA ASN A 582 47.91 3.81 -15.72
C ASN A 582 48.95 4.33 -14.72
N GLY A 583 48.75 4.06 -13.42
CA GLY A 583 49.61 4.57 -12.34
C GLY A 583 49.53 6.07 -12.06
N GLY A 584 48.60 6.79 -12.72
CA GLY A 584 48.32 8.21 -12.51
C GLY A 584 46.89 8.46 -12.01
N ALA A 585 46.42 9.70 -12.16
CA ALA A 585 45.06 10.07 -11.78
C ALA A 585 44.00 9.25 -12.54
N PRO A 586 42.94 8.75 -11.87
CA PRO A 586 41.77 8.18 -12.53
C PRO A 586 41.21 9.12 -13.60
N LYS A 587 40.68 8.55 -14.69
CA LYS A 587 40.20 9.34 -15.84
C LYS A 587 38.69 9.52 -15.79
N LEU A 588 38.24 10.76 -15.65
CA LEU A 588 36.83 11.14 -15.77
C LEU A 588 36.37 11.10 -17.25
N ILE A 589 35.22 10.49 -17.51
CA ILE A 589 34.49 10.55 -18.77
C ILE A 589 33.06 11.02 -18.46
N LEU A 590 32.64 12.14 -19.03
CA LEU A 590 31.25 12.57 -18.94
C LEU A 590 30.44 11.85 -20.01
N ARG A 591 29.35 11.20 -19.60
CA ARG A 591 28.37 10.58 -20.51
C ARG A 591 27.19 11.51 -20.78
N SER A 592 26.86 12.39 -19.84
CA SER A 592 25.93 13.51 -20.06
C SER A 592 26.62 14.70 -20.75
N ASP A 593 25.89 15.40 -21.61
CA ASP A 593 26.30 16.69 -22.17
C ASP A 593 26.16 17.80 -21.11
N MET A 594 27.21 18.61 -20.93
CA MET A 594 27.24 19.70 -19.95
C MET A 594 26.27 20.84 -20.28
N GLU A 595 25.90 21.00 -21.55
CA GLU A 595 24.88 21.97 -21.99
C GLU A 595 23.45 21.46 -21.75
N GLY A 596 23.29 20.24 -21.25
CA GLY A 596 21.99 19.59 -21.11
C GLY A 596 21.52 18.92 -22.40
N GLY A 597 20.31 18.37 -22.36
CA GLY A 597 19.73 17.59 -23.44
C GLY A 597 18.24 17.32 -23.19
N ALA A 598 17.65 16.39 -23.95
CA ALA A 598 16.22 16.12 -23.85
C ALA A 598 15.76 15.77 -22.42
N GLN A 599 16.55 15.00 -21.67
CA GLN A 599 16.24 14.57 -20.30
C GLN A 599 17.33 14.97 -19.28
N THR A 600 18.23 15.88 -19.64
CA THR A 600 19.31 16.35 -18.76
C THR A 600 19.36 17.87 -18.77
N ARG A 601 19.74 18.47 -17.64
CA ARG A 601 19.91 19.92 -17.51
C ARG A 601 21.38 20.31 -17.54
N PRO A 602 21.70 21.58 -17.86
CA PRO A 602 23.07 22.06 -17.80
C PRO A 602 23.72 21.78 -16.45
N PHE A 603 24.99 21.40 -16.46
CA PHE A 603 25.76 21.15 -15.24
C PHE A 603 27.22 21.55 -15.42
N THR A 604 27.92 21.75 -14.30
CA THR A 604 29.36 22.02 -14.30
C THR A 604 30.08 21.02 -13.44
N HIS A 605 31.39 20.85 -13.68
CA HIS A 605 32.23 20.03 -12.82
C HIS A 605 33.62 20.62 -12.63
N THR A 606 34.27 20.24 -11.53
CA THR A 606 35.71 20.43 -11.33
C THR A 606 36.35 19.13 -10.88
N THR A 607 37.64 18.96 -11.17
CA THR A 607 38.43 17.79 -10.77
C THR A 607 39.68 18.21 -10.03
N LYS A 608 40.02 17.50 -8.96
CA LYS A 608 41.28 17.66 -8.23
C LYS A 608 41.89 16.28 -7.97
N TRP A 609 43.14 16.09 -8.34
CA TRP A 609 43.91 14.89 -8.04
C TRP A 609 44.92 15.15 -6.94
N ASP A 610 44.96 14.29 -5.94
CA ASP A 610 45.99 14.25 -4.91
C ASP A 610 46.86 12.99 -5.10
N PRO A 611 48.13 13.12 -5.55
CA PRO A 611 49.01 11.99 -5.78
C PRO A 611 49.50 11.30 -4.49
N ASP A 612 49.52 12.01 -3.35
CA ASP A 612 50.02 11.44 -2.09
C ASP A 612 49.02 10.45 -1.49
N THR A 613 47.73 10.74 -1.64
CA THR A 613 46.62 9.90 -1.20
C THR A 613 46.00 9.09 -2.33
N GLN A 614 46.50 9.25 -3.56
CA GLN A 614 45.94 8.68 -4.78
C GLN A 614 44.42 8.88 -4.93
N THR A 615 43.95 10.08 -4.58
CA THR A 615 42.51 10.38 -4.54
C THR A 615 42.12 11.42 -5.58
N LEU A 616 41.17 11.05 -6.45
CA LEU A 616 40.48 11.97 -7.35
C LEU A 616 39.23 12.50 -6.65
N THR A 617 39.08 13.81 -6.58
CA THR A 617 37.83 14.49 -6.20
C THR A 617 37.19 15.07 -7.45
N VAL A 618 35.92 14.75 -7.68
CA VAL A 618 35.07 15.34 -8.72
C VAL A 618 33.92 16.07 -8.04
N VAL A 619 33.79 17.37 -8.26
CA VAL A 619 32.68 18.16 -7.73
C VAL A 619 31.75 18.48 -8.89
N VAL A 620 30.51 18.01 -8.83
CA VAL A 620 29.48 18.24 -9.84
C VAL A 620 28.44 19.21 -9.28
N ARG A 621 28.14 20.29 -10.02
CA ARG A 621 27.02 21.18 -9.71
C ARG A 621 25.94 20.97 -10.75
N HIS A 622 24.82 20.39 -10.32
CA HIS A 622 23.73 19.95 -11.19
C HIS A 622 22.35 20.13 -10.55
N ASN A 623 21.32 20.17 -11.37
CA ASN A 623 19.92 20.05 -10.98
C ASN A 623 19.22 19.13 -11.99
N GLY A 624 19.27 17.82 -11.75
CA GLY A 624 18.84 16.79 -12.70
C GLY A 624 19.84 15.66 -12.87
N VAL A 625 19.65 14.86 -13.91
CA VAL A 625 20.46 13.66 -14.14
C VAL A 625 21.85 13.99 -14.69
N VAL A 626 22.89 13.44 -14.06
CA VAL A 626 24.27 13.47 -14.56
C VAL A 626 24.85 12.06 -14.59
N LYS A 627 25.36 11.66 -15.75
CA LYS A 627 25.99 10.36 -15.99
C LYS A 627 27.48 10.56 -16.27
N LEU A 628 28.33 9.84 -15.55
CA LEU A 628 29.79 9.89 -15.74
C LEU A 628 30.45 8.55 -15.40
N ASP A 629 31.63 8.31 -15.96
CA ASP A 629 32.49 7.18 -15.63
C ASP A 629 33.80 7.71 -15.05
N ILE A 630 34.35 7.01 -14.06
CA ILE A 630 35.71 7.19 -13.56
C ILE A 630 36.47 5.91 -13.89
N LEU A 631 37.33 5.97 -14.91
CA LEU A 631 38.17 4.84 -15.31
C LEU A 631 39.33 4.65 -14.34
N LEU A 632 39.61 3.39 -14.06
CA LEU A 632 40.60 2.89 -13.11
C LEU A 632 41.48 1.84 -13.79
N ASP A 633 42.60 1.52 -13.15
CA ASP A 633 43.42 0.37 -13.52
C ASP A 633 42.59 -0.91 -13.45
N GLN A 634 42.70 -1.75 -14.48
CA GLN A 634 41.99 -3.02 -14.59
C GLN A 634 42.25 -3.91 -13.36
N ALA A 635 41.18 -4.29 -12.67
CA ALA A 635 41.23 -5.33 -11.64
C ALA A 635 41.54 -6.70 -12.27
N ASP A 636 42.41 -7.46 -11.61
CA ASP A 636 42.83 -8.82 -12.02
C ASP A 636 42.63 -9.81 -10.86
N HIS A 637 41.66 -9.54 -9.99
CA HIS A 637 41.34 -10.40 -8.85
C HIS A 637 40.06 -11.19 -9.10
N ASP A 638 40.13 -12.50 -8.85
CA ASP A 638 38.95 -13.37 -8.85
C ASP A 638 37.99 -12.94 -7.73
N LEU A 639 36.77 -12.58 -8.12
CA LEU A 639 35.73 -12.18 -7.18
C LEU A 639 34.90 -13.37 -6.75
N THR A 640 35.20 -13.86 -5.56
CA THR A 640 34.31 -14.79 -4.84
C THR A 640 33.55 -14.04 -3.77
N LEU A 641 32.27 -13.74 -4.04
CA LEU A 641 31.32 -13.44 -2.97
C LEU A 641 31.20 -14.70 -2.10
N ASN A 642 31.26 -14.53 -0.78
CA ASN A 642 31.09 -15.65 0.14
C ASN A 642 29.67 -16.23 -0.05
N GLU A 643 29.57 -17.42 -0.63
CA GLU A 643 28.32 -18.16 -0.64
C GLU A 643 27.94 -18.50 0.80
N ARG A 644 26.73 -18.12 1.20
CA ARG A 644 26.16 -18.58 2.46
C ARG A 644 25.75 -20.04 2.29
N LYS A 645 26.24 -20.88 3.19
CA LYS A 645 25.80 -22.27 3.25
C LYS A 645 24.34 -22.33 3.70
N PRO A 646 23.56 -23.31 3.21
CA PRO A 646 22.28 -23.63 3.81
C PRO A 646 22.42 -23.76 5.32
N LEU A 647 21.47 -23.21 6.06
CA LEU A 647 21.37 -23.46 7.49
C LEU A 647 20.98 -24.94 7.69
N ASP A 648 21.51 -25.57 8.73
CA ASP A 648 21.03 -26.88 9.14
C ASP A 648 19.51 -26.77 9.35
N ALA A 649 18.75 -27.68 8.75
CA ALA A 649 17.32 -27.72 8.95
C ALA A 649 17.07 -27.83 10.45
N ASP A 650 16.33 -26.88 11.02
CA ASP A 650 15.92 -26.96 12.40
C ASP A 650 15.06 -28.23 12.54
N GLU A 651 15.61 -29.28 13.15
CA GLU A 651 14.92 -30.56 13.36
C GLU A 651 13.81 -30.38 14.41
N THR A 652 12.80 -29.57 14.12
CA THR A 652 11.53 -29.56 14.86
C THR A 652 10.52 -30.46 14.17
N SER A 653 10.94 -31.69 13.90
CA SER A 653 10.04 -32.81 13.66
C SER A 653 9.73 -33.46 15.02
N ILE A 654 8.68 -32.99 15.70
CA ILE A 654 7.96 -33.83 16.65
C ILE A 654 6.78 -34.45 15.92
N ALA A 655 7.06 -35.44 15.07
CA ALA A 655 6.07 -36.43 14.68
C ALA A 655 5.77 -37.34 15.89
N SER A 656 5.12 -36.77 16.91
CA SER A 656 4.26 -37.57 17.78
C SER A 656 3.00 -37.87 16.99
N SER A 657 2.42 -39.06 17.14
CA SER A 657 1.18 -39.43 16.44
C SER A 657 0.00 -38.63 16.99
N LEU A 658 -0.11 -37.35 16.59
CA LEU A 658 -1.26 -36.51 16.92
C LEU A 658 -2.50 -37.08 16.24
N SER A 659 -3.63 -37.08 16.95
CA SER A 659 -4.89 -37.57 16.42
C SER A 659 -5.61 -36.46 15.66
N THR A 660 -5.58 -36.51 14.33
CA THR A 660 -6.28 -35.55 13.45
C THR A 660 -7.63 -36.05 12.91
N THR A 661 -8.04 -37.27 13.28
CA THR A 661 -9.27 -37.92 12.77
C THR A 661 -10.53 -37.07 13.01
N ALA A 662 -10.64 -36.47 14.20
CA ALA A 662 -11.80 -35.64 14.55
C ALA A 662 -11.82 -34.33 13.75
N LEU A 663 -10.66 -33.69 13.59
CA LEU A 663 -10.51 -32.51 12.74
C LEU A 663 -10.90 -32.79 11.28
N GLN A 664 -10.38 -33.89 10.70
CA GLN A 664 -10.73 -34.31 9.34
C GLN A 664 -12.24 -34.53 9.19
N LYS A 665 -12.87 -35.23 10.14
CA LYS A 665 -14.32 -35.44 10.15
C LYS A 665 -15.09 -34.12 10.20
N THR A 666 -14.63 -33.15 11.00
CA THR A 666 -15.25 -31.82 11.07
C THR A 666 -15.13 -31.09 9.73
N VAL A 667 -13.94 -31.09 9.11
CA VAL A 667 -13.71 -30.54 7.77
C VAL A 667 -14.68 -31.15 6.75
N ASP A 668 -14.79 -32.48 6.73
CA ASP A 668 -15.68 -33.21 5.80
C ASP A 668 -17.17 -32.90 6.05
N SER A 669 -17.55 -32.52 7.27
CA SER A 669 -18.93 -32.22 7.65
C SER A 669 -19.35 -30.76 7.42
N CYS A 670 -18.39 -29.83 7.31
CA CYS A 670 -18.64 -28.40 7.12
C CYS A 670 -18.93 -28.07 5.65
N ILE A 671 -20.05 -28.60 5.13
CA ILE A 671 -20.44 -28.43 3.74
C ILE A 671 -21.28 -27.16 3.58
N ILE A 672 -20.76 -26.19 2.82
CA ILE A 672 -21.54 -25.05 2.34
C ILE A 672 -22.18 -25.40 0.99
N ASP A 673 -23.48 -25.19 0.90
CA ASP A 673 -24.22 -25.27 -0.37
C ASP A 673 -23.76 -24.13 -1.29
N ALA A 674 -23.33 -24.46 -2.51
CA ALA A 674 -22.84 -23.50 -3.50
C ALA A 674 -23.87 -22.42 -3.88
N GLY A 675 -25.17 -22.65 -3.62
CA GLY A 675 -26.23 -21.66 -3.81
C GLY A 675 -26.51 -20.77 -2.59
N ARG A 676 -25.90 -21.03 -1.43
CA ARG A 676 -26.12 -20.24 -0.20
C ARG A 676 -25.17 -19.06 -0.10
N GLN A 677 -25.71 -17.96 0.42
CA GLN A 677 -25.01 -16.70 0.62
C GLN A 677 -25.00 -16.35 2.09
N TYR A 678 -23.94 -15.70 2.51
CA TYR A 678 -23.70 -15.36 3.91
C TYR A 678 -23.20 -13.92 4.01
N ILE A 679 -23.37 -13.31 5.18
CA ILE A 679 -22.69 -12.05 5.48
C ILE A 679 -21.19 -12.29 5.44
N ASP A 680 -20.47 -11.36 4.79
CA ASP A 680 -19.04 -11.44 4.49
C ASP A 680 -18.20 -11.71 5.75
N THR A 681 -18.36 -10.95 6.85
CA THR A 681 -17.66 -11.21 8.14
C THR A 681 -17.83 -12.65 8.66
N SER A 682 -19.05 -13.19 8.61
CA SER A 682 -19.34 -14.53 9.13
C SER A 682 -18.74 -15.62 8.23
N TYR A 683 -18.75 -15.36 6.92
CA TYR A 683 -18.14 -16.23 5.92
C TYR A 683 -16.62 -16.24 6.02
N LEU A 684 -16.00 -15.06 6.16
CA LEU A 684 -14.57 -14.88 6.37
C LEU A 684 -14.07 -15.68 7.59
N THR A 685 -14.79 -15.57 8.71
CA THR A 685 -14.45 -16.29 9.94
C THR A 685 -14.47 -17.80 9.72
N PHE A 686 -15.46 -18.30 8.99
CA PHE A 686 -15.54 -19.70 8.61
C PHE A 686 -14.44 -20.12 7.65
N GLN A 687 -14.17 -19.34 6.61
CA GLN A 687 -13.18 -19.66 5.59
C GLN A 687 -11.77 -19.70 6.18
N SER A 688 -11.43 -18.72 7.05
CA SER A 688 -10.16 -18.71 7.78
C SER A 688 -9.99 -19.96 8.66
N ALA A 689 -11.01 -20.32 9.45
CA ALA A 689 -10.97 -21.50 10.32
C ALA A 689 -10.88 -22.83 9.52
N LEU A 690 -11.59 -22.90 8.38
CA LEU A 690 -11.55 -24.07 7.50
C LEU A 690 -10.16 -24.24 6.87
N GLU A 691 -9.57 -23.14 6.39
CA GLU A 691 -8.24 -23.19 5.78
C GLU A 691 -7.17 -23.51 6.83
N ARG A 692 -7.27 -22.96 8.04
CA ARG A 692 -6.40 -23.33 9.16
C ARG A 692 -6.44 -24.82 9.47
N ALA A 693 -7.64 -25.41 9.50
CA ALA A 693 -7.81 -26.85 9.71
C ALA A 693 -7.12 -27.68 8.60
N LYS A 694 -7.23 -27.27 7.34
CA LYS A 694 -6.54 -27.96 6.22
C LYS A 694 -5.02 -27.82 6.28
N VAL A 695 -4.52 -26.65 6.69
CA VAL A 695 -3.07 -26.44 6.89
C VAL A 695 -2.57 -27.40 7.97
N ILE A 696 -3.24 -27.49 9.12
CA ILE A 696 -2.88 -28.46 10.19
C ILE A 696 -2.92 -29.91 9.68
N LEU A 697 -3.91 -30.27 8.87
CA LEU A 697 -4.01 -31.62 8.31
C LEU A 697 -2.90 -31.95 7.30
N SER A 698 -2.32 -30.95 6.63
CA SER A 698 -1.31 -31.13 5.59
C SER A 698 0.13 -30.93 6.07
N GLN A 699 0.38 -29.95 6.93
CA GLN A 699 1.70 -29.59 7.46
C GLN A 699 1.93 -30.13 8.88
N GLY A 700 0.88 -30.61 9.54
CA GLY A 700 0.92 -31.02 10.94
C GLY A 700 0.63 -29.88 11.90
N ALA A 701 0.67 -30.20 13.18
CA ALA A 701 0.48 -29.25 14.28
C ALA A 701 1.62 -29.42 15.28
N SER A 702 1.91 -28.37 16.03
CA SER A 702 2.88 -28.36 17.12
C SER A 702 2.42 -29.17 18.34
N SER A 703 1.11 -29.36 18.53
CA SER A 703 0.54 -30.07 19.66
C SER A 703 -0.88 -30.58 19.40
N GLN A 704 -1.36 -31.54 20.22
CA GLN A 704 -2.76 -31.98 20.16
C GLN A 704 -3.74 -30.85 20.50
N GLN A 705 -3.35 -29.95 21.41
CA GLN A 705 -4.17 -28.78 21.77
C GLN A 705 -4.46 -27.91 20.53
N GLU A 706 -3.47 -27.69 19.67
CA GLU A 706 -3.65 -26.92 18.43
C GLU A 706 -4.63 -27.60 17.46
N VAL A 707 -4.59 -28.94 17.36
CA VAL A 707 -5.55 -29.71 16.55
C VAL A 707 -6.97 -29.57 17.11
N ASP A 708 -7.13 -29.72 18.42
CA ASP A 708 -8.41 -29.63 19.11
C ASP A 708 -9.00 -28.21 19.04
N ASP A 709 -8.16 -27.18 19.20
CA ASP A 709 -8.54 -25.76 19.07
C ASP A 709 -8.99 -25.44 17.65
N ALA A 710 -8.27 -25.93 16.62
CA ALA A 710 -8.66 -25.74 15.23
C ALA A 710 -9.99 -26.42 14.91
N GLN A 711 -10.24 -27.61 15.47
CA GLN A 711 -11.52 -28.29 15.34
C GLN A 711 -12.65 -27.46 15.97
N HIS A 712 -12.47 -27.02 17.21
CA HIS A 712 -13.46 -26.21 17.92
C HIS A 712 -13.72 -24.88 17.23
N ALA A 713 -12.68 -24.21 16.73
CA ALA A 713 -12.79 -22.97 15.98
C ALA A 713 -13.61 -23.17 14.70
N LEU A 714 -13.33 -24.22 13.92
CA LEU A 714 -14.07 -24.56 12.70
C LEU A 714 -15.55 -24.85 12.99
N GLU A 715 -15.85 -25.69 13.99
CA GLU A 715 -17.23 -25.96 14.37
C GLU A 715 -17.98 -24.71 14.84
N SER A 716 -17.31 -23.86 15.62
CA SER A 716 -17.86 -22.59 16.10
C SER A 716 -18.16 -21.65 14.95
N ALA A 717 -17.20 -21.47 14.03
CA ALA A 717 -17.34 -20.61 12.86
C ALA A 717 -18.43 -21.11 11.91
N TYR A 718 -18.54 -22.42 11.69
CA TYR A 718 -19.61 -23.02 10.89
C TYR A 718 -20.99 -22.78 11.50
N ARG A 719 -21.15 -22.94 12.82
CA ARG A 719 -22.38 -22.55 13.55
C ARG A 719 -22.60 -21.04 13.57
N GLY A 720 -21.52 -20.27 13.42
CA GLY A 720 -21.46 -18.81 13.42
C GLY A 720 -22.00 -18.16 12.16
N LEU A 721 -21.98 -18.86 11.02
CA LEU A 721 -22.49 -18.38 9.72
C LEU A 721 -23.88 -17.71 9.84
N VAL A 722 -24.04 -16.60 9.12
CA VAL A 722 -25.30 -15.85 9.01
C VAL A 722 -25.76 -15.87 7.55
N PRO A 723 -26.76 -16.70 7.19
CA PRO A 723 -27.24 -16.79 5.82
C PRO A 723 -28.05 -15.55 5.43
N VAL A 724 -27.93 -15.14 4.17
CA VAL A 724 -28.66 -13.97 3.62
C VAL A 724 -29.47 -14.28 2.35
N SER A 725 -29.48 -15.54 1.90
CA SER A 725 -30.14 -15.96 0.66
C SER A 725 -31.63 -15.58 0.59
N GLU A 726 -32.36 -15.63 1.70
CA GLU A 726 -33.78 -15.22 1.76
C GLU A 726 -33.94 -13.71 1.50
N TYR A 727 -33.15 -12.89 2.18
CA TYR A 727 -33.18 -11.44 2.02
C TYR A 727 -32.81 -11.02 0.60
N VAL A 728 -31.76 -11.65 0.03
CA VAL A 728 -31.35 -11.44 -1.36
C VAL A 728 -32.44 -11.88 -2.34
N SER A 729 -33.17 -12.96 -2.05
CA SER A 729 -34.28 -13.41 -2.90
C SER A 729 -35.41 -12.37 -2.96
N LEU A 730 -35.76 -11.75 -1.82
CA LEU A 730 -36.73 -10.65 -1.81
C LEU A 730 -36.23 -9.42 -2.56
N LEU A 731 -34.96 -9.05 -2.40
CA LEU A 731 -34.37 -7.94 -3.17
C LEU A 731 -34.46 -8.23 -4.69
N ARG A 732 -34.11 -9.44 -5.12
CA ARG A 732 -34.23 -9.84 -6.54
C ARG A 732 -35.67 -9.85 -7.04
N GLU A 733 -36.62 -10.26 -6.21
CA GLU A 733 -38.04 -10.20 -6.54
C GLU A 733 -38.47 -8.74 -6.77
N VAL A 734 -38.18 -7.86 -5.80
CA VAL A 734 -38.60 -6.45 -5.83
C VAL A 734 -37.99 -5.68 -7.00
N ILE A 735 -36.69 -5.85 -7.28
CA ILE A 735 -36.05 -5.11 -8.38
C ILE A 735 -36.60 -5.51 -9.76
N SER A 736 -37.19 -6.71 -9.88
CA SER A 736 -37.79 -7.21 -11.13
C SER A 736 -39.26 -6.81 -11.33
N MET A 737 -39.86 -6.10 -10.38
CA MET A 737 -41.28 -5.72 -10.45
C MET A 737 -41.52 -4.61 -11.49
N ASP A 738 -42.57 -4.76 -12.29
CA ASP A 738 -43.10 -3.65 -13.08
C ASP A 738 -43.89 -2.71 -12.17
N LEU A 739 -43.32 -1.52 -11.93
CA LEU A 739 -43.91 -0.49 -11.08
C LEU A 739 -44.84 0.49 -11.84
N THR A 740 -45.15 0.20 -13.10
CA THR A 740 -46.04 1.04 -13.91
C THR A 740 -47.44 1.12 -13.29
N GLY A 741 -47.91 2.34 -13.08
CA GLY A 741 -49.25 2.62 -12.58
C GLY A 741 -49.41 2.59 -11.06
N TYR A 742 -48.34 2.43 -10.27
CA TYR A 742 -48.39 2.65 -8.82
C TYR A 742 -48.11 4.12 -8.46
N SER A 743 -48.52 4.53 -7.26
CA SER A 743 -48.25 5.90 -6.80
C SER A 743 -46.76 6.11 -6.48
N GLN A 744 -46.25 7.31 -6.77
CA GLN A 744 -44.84 7.63 -6.53
C GLN A 744 -44.46 7.49 -5.05
N ASP A 745 -45.31 7.92 -4.11
CA ASP A 745 -45.06 7.78 -2.66
C ASP A 745 -44.91 6.31 -2.23
N ALA A 746 -45.66 5.39 -2.84
CA ALA A 746 -45.53 3.97 -2.55
C ALA A 746 -44.25 3.37 -3.16
N ILE A 747 -43.88 3.83 -4.36
CA ILE A 747 -42.61 3.47 -5.01
C ILE A 747 -41.41 3.97 -4.20
N ASP A 748 -41.43 5.22 -3.73
CA ASP A 748 -40.34 5.79 -2.94
C ASP A 748 -40.16 5.04 -1.60
N LYS A 749 -41.27 4.70 -0.92
CA LYS A 749 -41.24 3.85 0.29
C LYS A 749 -40.70 2.45 0.03
N LEU A 750 -41.05 1.85 -1.11
CA LEU A 750 -40.51 0.55 -1.52
C LEU A 750 -38.99 0.64 -1.65
N TRP A 751 -38.50 1.65 -2.36
CA TRP A 751 -37.08 1.79 -2.64
C TRP A 751 -36.25 2.17 -1.41
N LEU A 752 -36.76 3.02 -0.52
CA LEU A 752 -36.12 3.28 0.76
C LEU A 752 -35.98 2.00 1.60
N SER A 753 -37.02 1.18 1.63
CA SER A 753 -36.99 -0.11 2.35
C SER A 753 -36.06 -1.12 1.67
N PHE A 754 -35.97 -1.09 0.34
CA PHE A 754 -35.07 -1.91 -0.45
C PHE A 754 -33.61 -1.56 -0.14
N ASP A 755 -33.27 -0.27 -0.22
CA ASP A 755 -31.91 0.22 -0.01
C ASP A 755 -31.45 -0.04 1.42
N ALA A 756 -32.34 0.13 2.40
CA ALA A 756 -32.06 -0.18 3.80
C ALA A 756 -31.71 -1.68 4.01
N LEU A 757 -32.47 -2.59 3.38
CA LEU A 757 -32.18 -4.03 3.44
C LEU A 757 -30.90 -4.37 2.67
N LEU A 758 -30.69 -3.82 1.47
CA LEU A 758 -29.48 -4.05 0.67
C LEU A 758 -28.23 -3.65 1.43
N ARG A 759 -28.20 -2.44 2.00
CA ARG A 759 -27.10 -1.95 2.83
C ARG A 759 -26.87 -2.82 4.06
N GLU A 760 -27.93 -3.27 4.72
CA GLU A 760 -27.80 -4.22 5.83
C GLU A 760 -27.17 -5.54 5.39
N VAL A 761 -27.56 -6.09 4.24
CA VAL A 761 -26.97 -7.35 3.77
C VAL A 761 -25.49 -7.17 3.40
N LEU A 762 -25.11 -6.01 2.85
CA LEU A 762 -23.74 -5.71 2.44
C LEU A 762 -22.81 -5.35 3.60
N SER A 763 -23.31 -4.73 4.67
CA SER A 763 -22.50 -4.34 5.84
C SER A 763 -22.04 -5.54 6.67
N ASN A 764 -20.83 -5.41 7.20
CA ASN A 764 -20.19 -6.41 8.04
C ASN A 764 -20.74 -6.41 9.47
N GLN A 765 -21.20 -5.28 9.96
CA GLN A 765 -21.95 -5.08 11.22
C GLN A 765 -23.35 -4.53 10.96
N VAL A 766 -24.12 -4.29 12.03
CA VAL A 766 -25.42 -3.61 11.91
C VAL A 766 -25.24 -2.29 11.16
N TYR A 767 -25.98 -2.09 10.08
CA TYR A 767 -25.82 -0.90 9.25
C TYR A 767 -26.30 0.35 10.01
N VAL A 768 -25.60 1.45 9.81
CA VAL A 768 -25.89 2.76 10.41
C VAL A 768 -26.38 3.67 9.29
N ALA A 769 -27.66 4.04 9.38
CA ALA A 769 -28.30 4.92 8.42
C ALA A 769 -27.55 6.24 8.28
N GLY A 770 -27.33 6.66 7.04
CA GLY A 770 -26.66 7.91 6.72
C GLY A 770 -25.14 7.89 6.96
N ARG A 771 -24.48 6.73 7.08
CA ARG A 771 -23.02 6.70 7.24
C ARG A 771 -22.29 7.41 6.08
N SER A 772 -21.39 8.33 6.41
CA SER A 772 -20.44 9.03 5.53
C SER A 772 -19.03 9.10 6.14
N ASN A 773 -17.99 9.45 5.39
CA ASN A 773 -16.62 9.59 5.93
C ASN A 773 -16.44 10.81 6.85
N GLU A 774 -17.41 11.71 6.94
CA GLU A 774 -17.36 12.91 7.79
C GLU A 774 -17.67 12.61 9.26
N LEU A 775 -18.21 11.43 9.58
CA LEU A 775 -18.65 11.10 10.93
C LEU A 775 -17.57 10.41 11.76
N GLN A 776 -17.61 10.65 13.07
CA GLN A 776 -16.74 10.00 14.03
C GLN A 776 -17.36 8.68 14.51
N TYR A 777 -16.95 7.54 13.95
CA TYR A 777 -17.57 6.24 14.25
C TYR A 777 -17.01 5.49 15.44
N LYS A 778 -16.25 6.15 16.33
CA LYS A 778 -15.52 5.45 17.39
C LYS A 778 -16.41 4.48 18.21
N SER A 779 -17.56 4.95 18.67
CA SER A 779 -18.49 4.18 19.49
C SER A 779 -19.51 3.35 18.70
N VAL A 780 -19.59 3.55 17.39
CA VAL A 780 -20.60 2.95 16.51
C VAL A 780 -20.03 1.76 15.74
N TYR A 781 -18.80 1.87 15.25
CA TYR A 781 -18.11 0.80 14.55
C TYR A 781 -16.72 0.52 15.10
N ARG A 782 -15.91 1.55 15.36
CA ARG A 782 -14.46 1.37 15.59
C ARG A 782 -14.13 0.44 16.74
N ASP A 783 -14.85 0.59 17.85
CA ASP A 783 -14.60 -0.17 19.08
C ASP A 783 -15.62 -1.32 19.26
N ARG A 784 -16.36 -1.71 18.20
CA ARG A 784 -17.39 -2.77 18.27
C ARG A 784 -16.93 -4.07 17.61
N GLU A 785 -17.17 -5.18 18.30
CA GLU A 785 -17.08 -6.52 17.74
C GLU A 785 -18.36 -6.90 16.97
N PHE A 786 -18.25 -7.88 16.07
CA PHE A 786 -19.40 -8.43 15.37
C PHE A 786 -20.41 -9.09 16.33
N GLN A 787 -21.65 -8.60 16.37
CA GLN A 787 -22.74 -9.15 17.18
C GLN A 787 -23.76 -9.90 16.33
N LYS A 788 -23.62 -11.23 16.24
CA LYS A 788 -24.48 -12.09 15.41
C LYS A 788 -25.99 -11.86 15.62
N LYS A 789 -26.44 -11.81 16.88
CA LYS A 789 -27.87 -11.70 17.21
C LYS A 789 -28.45 -10.34 16.81
N GLU A 790 -27.72 -9.27 17.07
CA GLU A 790 -28.13 -7.91 16.70
C GLU A 790 -28.20 -7.78 15.17
N LYS A 791 -27.21 -8.33 14.47
CA LYS A 791 -27.20 -8.36 13.00
C LYS A 791 -28.39 -9.12 12.42
N GLN A 792 -28.71 -10.30 12.96
CA GLN A 792 -29.88 -11.07 12.54
C GLN A 792 -31.18 -10.32 12.80
N GLN A 793 -31.30 -9.67 13.97
CA GLN A 793 -32.48 -8.86 14.28
C GLN A 793 -32.64 -7.70 13.30
N ALA A 794 -31.58 -6.95 13.01
CA ALA A 794 -31.61 -5.84 12.06
C ALA A 794 -32.00 -6.30 10.64
N LEU A 795 -31.51 -7.46 10.20
CA LEU A 795 -31.90 -8.07 8.92
C LEU A 795 -33.39 -8.40 8.87
N GLU A 796 -33.92 -9.06 9.90
CA GLU A 796 -35.35 -9.40 9.97
C GLU A 796 -36.25 -8.16 10.00
N GLU A 797 -35.86 -7.13 10.74
CA GLU A 797 -36.60 -5.86 10.81
C GLU A 797 -36.70 -5.19 9.43
N LYS A 798 -35.57 -5.10 8.72
CA LYS A 798 -35.52 -4.49 7.38
C LYS A 798 -36.19 -5.35 6.31
N TYR A 799 -36.08 -6.67 6.42
CA TYR A 799 -36.77 -7.61 5.56
C TYR A 799 -38.30 -7.50 5.71
N ALA A 800 -38.80 -7.42 6.96
CA ALA A 800 -40.21 -7.21 7.23
C ALA A 800 -40.71 -5.86 6.68
N ALA A 801 -39.91 -4.79 6.81
CA ALA A 801 -40.22 -3.47 6.27
C ALA A 801 -40.35 -3.50 4.74
N LEU A 802 -39.38 -4.09 4.02
CA LEU A 802 -39.45 -4.23 2.57
C LEU A 802 -40.66 -5.07 2.14
N ARG A 803 -40.92 -6.17 2.83
CA ARG A 803 -42.08 -7.03 2.53
C ARG A 803 -43.40 -6.28 2.73
N GLN A 804 -43.49 -5.45 3.78
CA GLN A 804 -44.67 -4.62 4.03
C GLN A 804 -44.84 -3.56 2.94
N ALA A 805 -43.77 -2.85 2.57
CA ALA A 805 -43.81 -1.85 1.50
C ALA A 805 -44.23 -2.49 0.16
N ARG A 806 -43.65 -3.65 -0.19
CA ARG A 806 -44.01 -4.43 -1.38
C ARG A 806 -45.49 -4.82 -1.39
N ASN A 807 -46.02 -5.33 -0.28
CA ASN A 807 -47.42 -5.74 -0.20
C ASN A 807 -48.37 -4.53 -0.24
N GLY A 808 -47.98 -3.40 0.33
CA GLY A 808 -48.75 -2.16 0.32
C GLY A 808 -48.85 -1.48 -1.05
N LEU A 809 -47.93 -1.76 -1.98
CA LEU A 809 -48.01 -1.25 -3.37
C LEU A 809 -49.33 -1.65 -4.03
N LEU A 810 -49.81 -2.87 -3.79
CA LEU A 810 -51.02 -3.42 -4.42
C LEU A 810 -52.26 -2.56 -4.17
N ASP A 811 -52.31 -1.86 -3.03
CA ASP A 811 -53.42 -1.00 -2.63
C ASP A 811 -53.38 0.40 -3.29
N THR A 812 -52.32 0.70 -4.06
CA THR A 812 -52.04 2.04 -4.62
C THR A 812 -52.03 2.09 -6.14
N LYS A 813 -52.39 1.00 -6.82
CA LYS A 813 -52.39 0.93 -8.28
C LYS A 813 -53.48 1.84 -8.86
N THR A 814 -53.07 2.89 -9.54
CA THR A 814 -53.92 3.76 -10.34
C THR A 814 -54.10 3.17 -11.74
N PHE A 815 -55.34 2.97 -12.16
CA PHE A 815 -55.72 2.41 -13.46
C PHE A 815 -55.62 3.42 -14.60
#